data_AF-A0A7K5W5N5-F1
#
_entry.id   AF-A0A7K5W5N5-F1
#
_cell.length_a   1.000
_cell.length_b   1.000
_cell.length_c   1.000
_cell.angle_alpha   90.00
_cell.angle_beta   90.00
_cell.angle_gamma   90.00
#
_symmetry.space_group_name_H-M   'P 1'
#
loop_
_entity.id
_entity.type
_entity.pdbx_description
1 polymer ?
#
loop_
_entity_poly.entity_id
_entity_poly.type
_entity_poly.pdbx_seq_one_letter_code
_entity_poly.pdbx_strand_id
1 'polypeptide(L)'
;MQDGSLRAYPLSDGEVSVEALKDYWYLNVHDNDNGQIRGICLSHDDGCLITCGGDGNIFTFDLLSEEEHPKDLEVKIPPPRSGLEKEKATEDIRDPDAYTIEEYKQKMEYERKMKEAEEKKNKKREELTALRQDFAFLLQKNQKLPKHMQLHREEFEMDRRIFEELDRQRLQRIQLVQKELAWENEKQMIGLQKLQTQFRDSLEFTLTVHAIQSNHQISSYSLLTVSEKYVQDKRHEDSKWEALKEKRTALKETEQAEEKIPRRTGPVHREVQKPTTRYIESRREKIRRLVEKYDALKAKIMKRRAEWHELYKSKPRDNYKNSKDAEEIKEARENIGCYRLKTATNYTLTEDDHISTEKKMMQLATLEDLIHEMKANMNKEIVSLRDLKVSTIDEIKSLVKEVKSIQASLDVSEHLPIPMIPQLHPDEVPEKIVEYNSDVLLKFKEEQEAKAKLKEPLEGCPSSRAFRHVFLQTPPVEEGHPMAQARDASAVVTEEQNAFEMEKAEPTEMELEILKREKIKNLYLQETLIKKINTLVINFDAELRLLRHKKMKMDMHLKSAGLRCLTCCEELLILKKLEVHEDLLEEQICALINEQEDIQSKLKSYLAQIEDRKSEIVMLQEREKALYASFEASLGENNEFADFLTSILKKEVEYVEKEEAEREADEENENGEEDDEKPDLKTDEKNCGSEDVVFDDSVCPEGCSEDLFLNTIQLRQQRIAIEKALAEEEKVAVDLKKEYDVLAIKAKEIATSLDKTNRELEAFQWEKLHRLNELDVVVPLRLHQVQCLVDGEMPRDFSQTLVFTNQSLQYLQKRIVDQRNEKRMQREIHKKAKEQYKELLQDKKEMEKEIKQLEERCNLLMMEKFGRLVDFEAVQVHSVNIPMEQMKVRIMEKEYEHFVELKEWEERIVVLQHQLMKLTRENTSKLHQLNRFCHEKHQLETELESLMTGQARELEGAQNADTKETARLESRLVQMTCEVAFLREQIN
;
A
#
# COMPACT_ATOMS: atom_id res chain seq x y z
N MET A 1 0.64 81.71 -12.54
CA MET A 1 1.00 81.39 -11.15
C MET A 1 0.61 79.93 -10.92
N GLN A 2 1.33 79.00 -11.55
CA GLN A 2 1.09 77.56 -11.33
C GLN A 2 1.87 77.09 -10.10
N ASP A 3 3.02 77.69 -9.86
CA ASP A 3 3.75 77.56 -8.61
C ASP A 3 3.07 78.47 -7.57
N GLY A 4 2.87 78.02 -6.33
CA GLY A 4 2.20 78.74 -5.22
C GLY A 4 2.91 80.02 -4.73
N SER A 5 3.71 80.63 -5.59
CA SER A 5 4.57 81.77 -5.31
C SER A 5 3.95 83.10 -5.73
N LEU A 6 4.06 84.06 -4.83
CA LEU A 6 3.69 85.45 -5.02
C LEU A 6 4.94 86.25 -5.45
N ARG A 7 4.79 87.04 -6.52
CA ARG A 7 5.84 87.95 -7.01
C ARG A 7 5.31 89.38 -7.04
N ALA A 8 5.97 90.28 -6.33
CA ALA A 8 5.68 91.72 -6.34
C ALA A 8 6.84 92.47 -6.99
N TYR A 9 6.51 93.33 -7.95
CA TYR A 9 7.47 94.18 -8.65
C TYR A 9 7.17 95.65 -8.31
N PRO A 10 8.17 96.46 -7.93
CA PRO A 10 7.99 97.89 -7.75
C PRO A 10 7.83 98.57 -9.11
N LEU A 11 6.67 99.21 -9.36
CA LEU A 11 6.49 100.05 -10.55
C LEU A 11 6.84 101.50 -10.22
N SER A 12 7.78 102.09 -10.98
CA SER A 12 8.01 103.53 -11.02
C SER A 12 7.36 104.09 -12.29
N ASP A 13 6.35 104.96 -12.14
CA ASP A 13 5.70 105.74 -13.21
C ASP A 13 5.26 105.00 -14.48
N GLY A 14 4.43 103.96 -14.31
CA GLY A 14 3.45 103.52 -15.33
C GLY A 14 3.96 102.88 -16.63
N GLU A 15 5.26 102.92 -16.94
CA GLU A 15 5.85 102.23 -18.09
C GLU A 15 6.61 100.97 -17.67
N VAL A 16 6.16 99.81 -18.15
CA VAL A 16 6.79 98.50 -17.89
C VAL A 16 8.04 98.37 -18.76
N SER A 17 9.20 98.83 -18.29
CA SER A 17 10.48 98.54 -18.92
C SER A 17 11.04 97.19 -18.42
N VAL A 18 11.70 96.42 -19.29
CA VAL A 18 12.22 95.07 -18.98
C VAL A 18 13.33 95.10 -17.91
N GLU A 19 13.95 96.27 -17.67
CA GLU A 19 15.01 96.42 -16.67
C GLU A 19 14.46 96.57 -15.24
N ALA A 20 13.25 97.12 -15.07
CA ALA A 20 12.60 97.24 -13.76
C ALA A 20 12.09 95.89 -13.20
N LEU A 21 11.93 94.88 -14.06
CA LEU A 21 11.51 93.52 -13.67
C LEU A 21 12.64 92.69 -13.03
N LYS A 22 13.86 93.22 -12.90
CA LYS A 22 14.98 92.52 -12.23
C LYS A 22 14.86 92.54 -10.71
N ASP A 23 14.33 93.63 -10.15
CA ASP A 23 14.17 93.78 -8.71
C ASP A 23 12.75 93.37 -8.33
N TYR A 24 12.59 92.13 -7.88
CA TYR A 24 11.30 91.59 -7.48
C TYR A 24 11.36 90.97 -6.09
N TRP A 25 10.31 91.19 -5.32
CA TRP A 25 10.08 90.45 -4.10
C TRP A 25 9.37 89.14 -4.45
N TYR A 26 9.95 88.03 -4.01
CA TYR A 26 9.43 86.68 -4.24
C TYR A 26 9.21 86.01 -2.91
N LEU A 27 8.00 85.53 -2.69
CA LEU A 27 7.67 84.71 -1.54
C LEU A 27 6.84 83.52 -1.99
N ASN A 28 7.23 82.33 -1.54
CA ASN A 28 6.45 81.14 -1.76
C ASN A 28 5.49 80.95 -0.58
N VAL A 29 4.19 81.09 -0.83
CA VAL A 29 3.19 81.26 0.22
C VAL A 29 2.24 80.06 0.28
N HIS A 30 1.81 79.60 -0.88
CA HIS A 30 0.92 78.44 -1.01
C HIS A 30 1.74 77.21 -1.38
N ASP A 31 1.17 76.02 -1.16
CA ASP A 31 1.84 74.75 -1.48
C ASP A 31 2.27 74.69 -2.96
N ASN A 32 3.48 74.18 -3.23
CA ASN A 32 4.07 74.18 -4.57
C ASN A 32 3.35 73.24 -5.54
N ASP A 33 2.86 72.11 -5.04
CA ASP A 33 2.31 71.06 -5.89
C ASP A 33 0.80 71.21 -6.10
N ASN A 34 0.06 71.64 -5.07
CA ASN A 34 -1.42 71.77 -5.11
C ASN A 34 -1.94 73.20 -4.84
N GLY A 35 -1.10 74.13 -4.41
CA GLY A 35 -1.47 75.48 -3.97
C GLY A 35 -1.36 76.55 -5.05
N GLN A 36 -1.88 76.29 -6.26
CA GLN A 36 -1.85 77.29 -7.34
C GLN A 36 -2.64 78.55 -6.94
N ILE A 37 -2.03 79.73 -7.05
CA ILE A 37 -2.71 80.98 -6.65
C ILE A 37 -3.87 81.24 -7.61
N ARG A 38 -5.09 81.13 -7.10
CA ARG A 38 -6.36 81.29 -7.83
C ARG A 38 -6.81 82.74 -7.93
N GLY A 39 -6.46 83.56 -6.94
CA GLY A 39 -6.83 84.98 -6.90
C GLY A 39 -5.91 85.79 -6.01
N ILE A 40 -5.62 87.00 -6.45
CA ILE A 40 -4.91 88.03 -5.68
C ILE A 40 -5.77 89.29 -5.74
N CYS A 41 -6.07 89.88 -4.60
CA CYS A 41 -6.88 91.10 -4.49
C CYS A 41 -6.30 92.00 -3.41
N LEU A 42 -6.32 93.30 -3.63
CA LEU A 42 -6.07 94.28 -2.58
C LEU A 42 -7.35 94.49 -1.76
N SER A 43 -7.21 94.80 -0.48
CA SER A 43 -8.33 95.31 0.31
C SER A 43 -8.81 96.64 -0.27
N HIS A 44 -10.06 97.01 0.02
CA HIS A 44 -10.65 98.27 -0.47
C HIS A 44 -9.84 99.53 -0.09
N ASP A 45 -9.01 99.42 0.95
CA ASP A 45 -8.24 100.51 1.53
C ASP A 45 -6.77 100.50 1.04
N ASP A 46 -6.44 99.61 0.09
CA ASP A 46 -5.10 99.35 -0.49
C ASP A 46 -3.99 99.00 0.53
N GLY A 47 -4.31 98.88 1.81
CA GLY A 47 -3.37 98.57 2.89
C GLY A 47 -3.07 97.07 3.07
N CYS A 48 -3.86 96.17 2.48
CA CYS A 48 -3.63 94.72 2.61
C CYS A 48 -3.73 94.01 1.26
N LEU A 49 -2.81 93.08 0.97
CA LEU A 49 -2.85 92.17 -0.17
C LEU A 49 -3.35 90.80 0.27
N ILE A 50 -4.42 90.33 -0.34
CA ILE A 50 -5.04 89.04 -0.06
C ILE A 50 -4.73 88.07 -1.21
N THR A 51 -4.21 86.89 -0.87
CA THR A 51 -3.95 85.81 -1.82
C THR A 51 -4.76 84.58 -1.46
N CYS A 52 -5.37 83.95 -2.45
CA CYS A 52 -6.15 82.72 -2.32
C CYS A 52 -5.54 81.62 -3.18
N GLY A 53 -5.16 80.51 -2.55
CA GLY A 53 -4.56 79.35 -3.19
C GLY A 53 -5.58 78.25 -3.52
N GLY A 54 -5.21 77.38 -4.45
CA GLY A 54 -5.95 76.17 -4.80
C GLY A 54 -5.95 75.09 -3.70
N ASP A 55 -5.09 75.25 -2.70
CA ASP A 55 -5.02 74.47 -1.45
C ASP A 55 -6.13 74.84 -0.45
N GLY A 56 -6.93 75.88 -0.74
CA GLY A 56 -8.03 76.35 0.09
C GLY A 56 -7.62 77.37 1.15
N ASN A 57 -6.35 77.76 1.19
CA ASN A 57 -5.83 78.75 2.14
C ASN A 57 -5.97 80.17 1.58
N ILE A 58 -6.22 81.13 2.48
CA ILE A 58 -6.28 82.56 2.19
C ILE A 58 -5.28 83.26 3.11
N PHE A 59 -4.28 83.93 2.54
CA PHE A 59 -3.31 84.71 3.29
C PHE A 59 -3.50 86.20 3.02
N THR A 60 -3.43 87.00 4.08
CA THR A 60 -3.49 88.45 4.05
C THR A 60 -2.13 89.03 4.43
N PHE A 61 -1.58 89.90 3.59
CA PHE A 61 -0.32 90.60 3.82
C PHE A 61 -0.61 92.09 4.02
N ASP A 62 -0.03 92.70 5.04
CA ASP A 62 -0.13 94.15 5.21
C ASP A 62 0.91 94.83 4.31
N LEU A 63 0.43 95.65 3.38
CA LEU A 63 1.23 96.55 2.57
C LEU A 63 1.51 97.80 3.41
N LEU A 64 2.54 97.73 4.23
CA LEU A 64 2.99 98.86 5.02
C LEU A 64 3.59 99.94 4.10
N SER A 65 2.98 101.13 4.06
CA SER A 65 3.66 102.33 3.57
C SER A 65 4.80 102.71 4.52
N GLU A 66 5.90 103.27 3.99
CA GLU A 66 7.11 103.65 4.75
C GLU A 66 6.85 104.56 5.97
N GLU A 67 5.65 105.11 6.13
CA GLU A 67 5.34 106.12 7.16
C GLU A 67 4.78 105.58 8.50
N GLU A 68 4.51 104.28 8.65
CA GLU A 68 4.07 103.71 9.94
C GLU A 68 5.00 102.61 10.48
N HIS A 69 6.12 103.02 11.07
CA HIS A 69 6.87 102.19 12.00
C HIS A 69 6.53 102.54 13.46
N PRO A 70 5.92 101.63 14.25
CA PRO A 70 5.76 101.84 15.68
C PRO A 70 7.14 101.79 16.37
N LYS A 71 7.55 102.94 16.89
CA LYS A 71 8.77 103.14 17.69
C LYS A 71 8.64 102.44 19.04
N ASP A 72 8.93 101.14 19.12
CA ASP A 72 9.31 100.44 20.35
C ASP A 72 9.86 99.04 20.02
N LEU A 73 11.07 98.98 19.46
CA LEU A 73 11.97 97.82 19.48
C LEU A 73 13.32 98.24 18.88
N GLU A 74 14.14 98.92 19.68
CA GLU A 74 15.58 99.04 19.39
C GLU A 74 16.26 97.68 19.60
N VAL A 75 16.11 96.78 18.62
CA VAL A 75 17.05 95.69 18.43
C VAL A 75 18.23 96.25 17.63
N LYS A 76 19.39 96.36 18.27
CA LYS A 76 20.66 96.58 17.54
C LYS A 76 20.90 95.38 16.62
N ILE A 77 20.48 95.50 15.37
CA ILE A 77 20.92 94.61 14.30
C ILE A 77 22.37 95.02 14.00
N PRO A 78 23.37 94.13 14.18
CA PRO A 78 24.72 94.43 13.72
C PRO A 78 24.68 94.62 12.19
N PRO A 79 25.50 95.51 11.62
CA PRO A 79 25.51 95.71 10.17
C PRO A 79 25.77 94.37 9.48
N PRO A 80 25.13 94.09 8.33
CA PRO A 80 25.41 92.89 7.56
C PRO A 80 26.92 92.84 7.28
N ARG A 81 27.57 91.73 7.62
CA ARG A 81 28.99 91.53 7.31
C ARG A 81 29.16 91.65 5.80
N SER A 82 29.78 92.74 5.34
CA SER A 82 30.25 92.86 3.97
C SER A 82 31.36 91.83 3.74
N GLY A 83 31.06 90.73 3.03
CA GLY A 83 32.03 89.66 2.75
C GLY A 83 31.48 88.25 2.47
N LEU A 84 30.17 88.03 2.43
CA LEU A 84 29.57 86.69 2.24
C LEU A 84 29.81 86.06 0.85
N GLU A 85 30.29 86.83 -0.15
CA GLU A 85 30.68 86.27 -1.46
C GLU A 85 32.00 85.46 -1.40
N LYS A 86 32.74 85.49 -0.27
CA LYS A 86 34.01 84.77 -0.10
C LYS A 86 33.99 83.65 0.94
N GLU A 87 32.85 83.37 1.57
CA GLU A 87 32.72 82.19 2.42
C GLU A 87 32.51 80.96 1.52
N LYS A 88 33.49 80.04 1.53
CA LYS A 88 33.35 78.75 0.86
C LYS A 88 32.09 78.07 1.40
N ALA A 89 31.29 77.49 0.50
CA ALA A 89 30.17 76.63 0.88
C ALA A 89 30.63 75.69 1.99
N THR A 90 29.93 75.72 3.12
CA THR A 90 30.18 74.83 4.26
C THR A 90 30.21 73.39 3.75
N GLU A 91 31.34 72.71 3.95
CA GLU A 91 31.47 71.31 3.59
C GLU A 91 30.51 70.48 4.44
N ASP A 92 29.74 69.60 3.80
CA ASP A 92 28.84 68.68 4.49
C ASP A 92 29.59 67.89 5.56
N ILE A 93 28.93 67.69 6.68
CA ILE A 93 29.45 66.94 7.83
C ILE A 93 29.73 65.49 7.37
N ARG A 94 31.01 65.10 7.29
CA ARG A 94 31.45 63.73 6.92
C ARG A 94 31.57 62.77 8.12
N ASP A 95 31.61 63.35 9.33
CA ASP A 95 31.08 62.85 10.60
C ASP A 95 29.95 61.79 10.66
N PRO A 96 30.15 60.47 10.70
CA PRO A 96 29.02 59.54 10.93
C PRO A 96 28.39 59.72 12.32
N ASP A 97 29.17 60.23 13.28
CA ASP A 97 28.77 60.48 14.68
C ASP A 97 28.36 61.94 14.95
N ALA A 98 28.42 62.81 13.95
CA ALA A 98 28.07 64.21 14.12
C ALA A 98 26.57 64.39 13.93
N TYR A 99 25.94 65.05 14.91
CA TYR A 99 24.49 65.26 14.90
C TYR A 99 24.03 66.00 13.65
N THR A 100 22.94 65.52 13.07
CA THR A 100 22.24 66.23 12.02
C THR A 100 21.76 67.59 12.54
N ILE A 101 21.68 68.62 11.71
CA ILE A 101 21.24 69.97 12.12
C ILE A 101 19.88 69.92 12.85
N GLU A 102 18.98 69.04 12.42
CA GLU A 102 17.69 68.79 13.08
C GLU A 102 17.83 68.12 14.45
N GLU A 103 18.66 67.09 14.56
CA GLU A 103 18.95 66.41 15.83
C GLU A 103 19.62 67.35 16.83
N TYR A 104 20.52 68.20 16.36
CA TYR A 104 21.15 69.26 17.16
C TYR A 104 20.12 70.27 17.66
N LYS A 105 19.20 70.71 16.79
CA LYS A 105 18.11 71.62 17.17
C LYS A 105 17.19 70.99 18.22
N GLN A 106 16.80 69.73 18.02
CA GLN A 106 15.97 68.97 18.97
C GLN A 106 16.67 68.80 20.32
N LYS A 107 17.98 68.48 20.32
CA LYS A 107 18.79 68.34 21.53
C LYS A 107 18.93 69.67 22.27
N MET A 108 19.20 70.77 21.55
CA MET A 108 19.25 72.11 22.13
C MET A 108 17.91 72.53 22.74
N GLU A 109 16.78 72.23 22.09
CA GLU A 109 15.46 72.48 22.64
C GLU A 109 15.18 71.63 23.89
N TYR A 110 15.60 70.36 23.88
CA TYR A 110 15.49 69.47 25.03
C TYR A 110 16.35 69.95 26.21
N GLU A 111 17.60 70.31 25.97
CA GLU A 111 18.51 70.87 26.99
C GLU A 111 17.98 72.19 27.55
N ARG A 112 17.41 73.06 26.70
CA ARG A 112 16.72 74.28 27.15
C ARG A 112 15.55 73.95 28.07
N LYS A 113 14.68 73.01 27.69
CA LYS A 113 13.55 72.55 28.53
C LYS A 113 14.04 71.95 29.86
N MET A 114 15.13 71.17 29.83
CA MET A 114 15.73 70.58 31.03
C MET A 114 16.30 71.64 31.95
N LYS A 115 17.03 72.61 31.41
CA LYS A 115 17.57 73.74 32.16
C LYS A 115 16.45 74.59 32.78
N GLU A 116 15.40 74.90 32.04
CA GLU A 116 14.22 75.59 32.56
C GLU A 116 13.54 74.79 33.69
N ALA A 117 13.47 73.46 33.57
CA ALA A 117 12.93 72.59 34.61
C ALA A 117 13.82 72.54 35.86
N GLU A 118 15.15 72.51 35.68
CA GLU A 118 16.12 72.57 36.79
C GLU A 118 16.11 73.92 37.49
N GLU A 119 16.02 75.02 36.75
CA GLU A 119 15.85 76.37 37.31
C GLU A 119 14.57 76.46 38.13
N LYS A 120 13.45 75.91 37.64
CA LYS A 120 12.20 75.83 38.43
C LYS A 120 12.37 74.97 39.69
N LYS A 121 13.07 73.83 39.60
CA LYS A 121 13.36 72.98 40.76
C LYS A 121 14.25 73.70 41.77
N ASN A 122 15.28 74.42 41.32
CA ASN A 122 16.19 75.17 42.17
C ASN A 122 15.47 76.33 42.87
N LYS A 123 14.63 77.09 42.14
CA LYS A 123 13.74 78.08 42.76
C LYS A 123 12.84 77.48 43.84
N LYS A 124 12.24 76.31 43.59
CA LYS A 124 11.45 75.60 44.61
C LYS A 124 12.28 75.08 45.79
N ARG A 125 13.53 74.65 45.56
CA ARG A 125 14.46 74.26 46.64
C ARG A 125 14.81 75.47 47.51
N GLU A 126 15.10 76.61 46.89
CA GLU A 126 15.35 77.87 47.59
C GLU A 126 14.14 78.31 48.42
N GLU A 127 12.93 78.31 47.83
CA GLU A 127 11.68 78.55 48.55
C GLU A 127 11.50 77.60 49.74
N LEU A 128 11.74 76.29 49.56
CA LEU A 128 11.66 75.30 50.64
C LEU A 128 12.72 75.53 51.72
N THR A 129 13.94 75.93 51.36
CA THR A 129 14.98 76.24 52.34
C THR A 129 14.62 77.48 53.15
N ALA A 130 14.07 78.51 52.51
CA ALA A 130 13.55 79.69 53.19
C ALA A 130 12.41 79.30 54.16
N LEU A 131 11.41 78.54 53.69
CA LEU A 131 10.32 78.06 54.54
C LEU A 131 10.79 77.16 55.69
N ARG A 132 11.80 76.32 55.49
CA ARG A 132 12.41 75.52 56.56
C ARG A 132 13.12 76.38 57.60
N GLN A 133 13.81 77.43 57.16
CA GLN A 133 14.44 78.40 58.06
C GLN A 133 13.38 79.18 58.85
N ASP A 134 12.30 79.62 58.19
CA ASP A 134 11.17 80.29 58.84
C ASP A 134 10.48 79.36 59.86
N PHE A 135 10.26 78.09 59.50
CA PHE A 135 9.68 77.11 60.42
C PHE A 135 10.60 76.81 61.62
N ALA A 136 11.90 76.67 61.39
CA ALA A 136 12.87 76.51 62.47
C ALA A 136 12.89 77.74 63.40
N PHE A 137 12.77 78.94 62.83
CA PHE A 137 12.65 80.18 63.59
C PHE A 137 11.35 80.26 64.40
N LEU A 138 10.22 79.81 63.83
CA LEU A 138 8.95 79.67 64.55
C LEU A 138 9.05 78.67 65.71
N LEU A 139 9.68 77.52 65.50
CA LEU A 139 9.91 76.53 66.55
C LEU A 139 10.77 77.10 67.68
N GLN A 140 11.82 77.85 67.32
CA GLN A 140 12.69 78.52 68.29
C GLN A 140 11.96 79.64 69.07
N LYS A 141 11.07 80.38 68.42
CA LYS A 141 10.20 81.37 69.09
C LYS A 141 9.21 80.70 70.03
N ASN A 142 8.60 79.60 69.63
CA ASN A 142 7.68 78.82 70.46
C ASN A 142 8.40 78.28 71.72
N GLN A 143 9.63 77.76 71.58
CA GLN A 143 10.44 77.30 72.71
C GLN A 143 10.82 78.41 73.71
N LYS A 144 10.88 79.67 73.27
CA LYS A 144 11.16 80.83 74.15
C LYS A 144 9.95 81.28 74.97
N LEU A 145 8.74 80.81 74.65
CA LEU A 145 7.53 81.12 75.40
C LEU A 145 7.46 80.29 76.70
N PRO A 146 6.79 80.79 77.76
CA PRO A 146 6.52 80.02 78.96
C PRO A 146 5.78 78.70 78.65
N LYS A 147 6.06 77.61 79.40
CA LYS A 147 5.57 76.23 79.12
C LYS A 147 4.05 76.09 78.90
N HIS A 148 3.22 76.96 79.48
CA HIS A 148 1.75 76.94 79.32
C HIS A 148 1.23 77.69 78.08
N MET A 149 2.11 78.41 77.38
CA MET A 149 1.85 79.13 76.12
C MET A 149 2.60 78.50 74.92
N GLN A 150 3.34 77.41 75.14
CA GLN A 150 4.03 76.68 74.07
C GLN A 150 3.01 75.85 73.31
N LEU A 151 2.95 76.01 71.98
CA LEU A 151 2.12 75.20 71.10
C LEU A 151 2.71 73.80 70.94
N HIS A 152 1.87 72.76 70.92
CA HIS A 152 2.30 71.38 70.67
C HIS A 152 2.56 71.15 69.17
N ARG A 153 3.37 70.14 68.80
CA ARG A 153 3.73 69.87 67.40
C ARG A 153 2.50 69.62 66.51
N GLU A 154 1.44 69.03 67.08
CA GLU A 154 0.17 68.74 66.42
C GLU A 154 -0.57 70.02 65.98
N GLU A 155 -0.38 71.16 66.66
CA GLU A 155 -1.00 72.45 66.32
C GLU A 155 -0.28 73.18 65.17
N PHE A 156 0.93 72.74 64.81
CA PHE A 156 1.67 73.20 63.63
C PHE A 156 1.37 72.38 62.38
N GLU A 157 0.65 71.27 62.51
CA GLU A 157 0.27 70.43 61.37
C GLU A 157 -0.91 71.08 60.63
N MET A 158 -0.78 71.19 59.30
CA MET A 158 -1.87 71.66 58.46
C MET A 158 -3.04 70.68 58.52
N ASP A 159 -4.25 71.20 58.34
CA ASP A 159 -5.49 70.42 58.42
C ASP A 159 -5.44 69.18 57.49
N ARG A 160 -5.77 67.98 58.01
CA ARG A 160 -5.59 66.69 57.31
C ARG A 160 -6.28 66.63 55.94
N ARG A 161 -7.37 67.38 55.77
CA ARG A 161 -8.11 67.52 54.49
C ARG A 161 -7.27 68.11 53.37
N ILE A 162 -6.32 68.99 53.69
CA ILE A 162 -5.41 69.61 52.72
C ILE A 162 -4.41 68.58 52.20
N PHE A 163 -3.90 67.71 53.07
CA PHE A 163 -3.02 66.60 52.66
C PHE A 163 -3.74 65.60 51.77
N GLU A 164 -4.97 65.23 52.11
CA GLU A 164 -5.80 64.33 51.28
C GLU A 164 -6.11 64.95 49.90
N GLU A 165 -6.36 66.27 49.82
CA GLU A 165 -6.54 66.98 48.55
C GLU A 165 -5.25 67.05 47.74
N LEU A 166 -4.10 67.32 48.38
CA LEU A 166 -2.79 67.33 47.73
C LEU A 166 -2.40 65.95 47.20
N ASP A 167 -2.71 64.89 47.94
CA ASP A 167 -2.49 63.51 47.50
C ASP A 167 -3.42 63.14 46.34
N ARG A 168 -4.68 63.60 46.36
CA ARG A 168 -5.60 63.43 45.22
C ARG A 168 -5.09 64.15 43.98
N GLN A 169 -4.62 65.40 44.11
CA GLN A 169 -4.02 66.14 43.01
C GLN A 169 -2.72 65.50 42.51
N ARG A 170 -1.89 64.96 43.41
CA ARG A 170 -0.68 64.20 43.08
C ARG A 170 -1.03 62.94 42.28
N LEU A 171 -2.02 62.16 42.73
CA LEU A 171 -2.51 60.97 42.04
C LEU A 171 -3.07 61.31 40.66
N GLN A 172 -3.86 62.38 40.53
CA GLN A 172 -4.38 62.84 39.24
C GLN A 172 -3.25 63.22 38.27
N ARG A 173 -2.21 63.92 38.76
CA ARG A 173 -1.02 64.24 37.96
C ARG A 173 -0.25 63.01 37.55
N ILE A 174 -0.07 62.03 38.44
CA ILE A 174 0.57 60.75 38.11
C ILE A 174 -0.24 60.01 37.05
N GLN A 175 -1.57 59.95 37.19
CA GLN A 175 -2.45 59.32 36.20
C GLN A 175 -2.40 60.03 34.84
N LEU A 176 -2.32 61.36 34.82
CA LEU A 176 -2.18 62.13 33.59
C LEU A 176 -0.84 61.82 32.91
N VAL A 177 0.26 61.80 33.66
CA VAL A 177 1.58 61.41 33.15
C VAL A 177 1.58 59.96 32.67
N GLN A 178 0.93 59.03 33.37
CA GLN A 178 0.79 57.66 32.92
C GLN A 178 0.01 57.54 31.62
N LYS A 179 -1.02 58.37 31.41
CA LYS A 179 -1.78 58.43 30.15
C LYS A 179 -0.94 59.00 29.01
N GLU A 180 -0.16 60.05 29.27
CA GLU A 180 0.75 60.65 28.29
C GLU A 180 1.86 59.66 27.89
N LEU A 181 2.45 58.95 28.85
CA LEU A 181 3.51 57.95 28.63
C LEU A 181 2.97 56.55 28.25
N ALA A 182 1.65 56.35 28.20
CA ALA A 182 1.06 55.02 27.99
C ALA A 182 1.53 54.40 26.67
N TRP A 183 1.56 55.19 25.59
CA TRP A 183 2.02 54.73 24.28
C TRP A 183 3.51 54.37 24.28
N GLU A 184 4.35 55.19 24.91
CA GLU A 184 5.80 54.92 24.99
C GLU A 184 6.06 53.66 25.81
N ASN A 185 5.39 53.49 26.94
CA ASN A 185 5.46 52.28 27.76
C ASN A 185 5.04 51.05 26.95
N GLU A 186 3.91 51.10 26.26
CA GLU A 186 3.42 49.97 25.45
C GLU A 186 4.39 49.64 24.30
N LYS A 187 4.93 50.66 23.63
CA LYS A 187 5.95 50.49 22.58
C LYS A 187 7.21 49.80 23.14
N GLN A 188 7.71 50.25 24.28
CA GLN A 188 8.90 49.64 24.92
C GLN A 188 8.60 48.23 25.43
N MET A 189 7.40 47.99 25.97
CA MET A 189 6.95 46.67 26.42
C MET A 189 6.86 45.68 25.26
N ILE A 190 6.25 46.06 24.15
CA ILE A 190 6.19 45.23 22.93
C ILE A 190 7.60 45.01 22.37
N GLY A 191 8.45 46.04 22.38
CA GLY A 191 9.85 45.92 21.97
C GLY A 191 10.60 44.89 22.81
N LEU A 192 10.45 44.95 24.13
CA LEU A 192 11.02 43.99 25.06
C LEU A 192 10.47 42.58 24.86
N GLN A 193 9.16 42.42 24.63
CA GLN A 193 8.55 41.12 24.30
C GLN A 193 9.09 40.54 23.00
N LYS A 194 9.26 41.35 21.95
CA LYS A 194 9.86 40.91 20.68
C LYS A 194 11.31 40.45 20.86
N LEU A 195 12.09 41.17 21.67
CA LEU A 195 13.45 40.77 22.01
C LEU A 195 13.47 39.47 22.84
N GLN A 196 12.58 39.33 23.81
CA GLN A 196 12.45 38.11 24.61
C GLN A 196 12.05 36.90 23.73
N THR A 197 11.03 37.04 22.90
CA THR A 197 10.58 35.94 22.01
C THR A 197 11.66 35.48 21.02
N GLN A 198 12.45 36.41 20.47
CA GLN A 198 13.51 36.05 19.52
C GLN A 198 14.74 35.41 20.19
N PHE A 199 15.19 35.96 21.33
CA PHE A 199 16.48 35.58 21.93
C PHE A 199 16.39 34.74 23.21
N ARG A 200 15.25 34.74 23.91
CA ARG A 200 15.06 34.06 25.21
C ARG A 200 14.27 32.76 25.07
N ASP A 201 13.12 32.79 24.40
CA ASP A 201 12.19 31.64 24.40
C ASP A 201 12.76 30.40 23.69
N SER A 202 13.80 30.61 22.87
CA SER A 202 14.57 29.55 22.20
C SER A 202 15.62 28.86 23.09
N LEU A 203 15.86 29.37 24.32
CA LEU A 203 16.92 28.90 25.21
C LEU A 203 16.37 28.45 26.57
N GLU A 204 16.60 27.20 26.96
CA GLU A 204 16.43 26.78 28.35
C GLU A 204 17.64 27.21 29.19
N PHE A 205 17.40 27.90 30.32
CA PHE A 205 18.46 28.34 31.22
C PHE A 205 19.17 27.13 31.85
N THR A 206 20.51 27.16 31.82
CA THR A 206 21.32 26.16 32.53
C THR A 206 21.40 26.53 34.01
N LEU A 207 20.66 25.78 34.82
CA LEU A 207 20.66 25.87 36.28
C LEU A 207 21.79 25.04 36.89
N THR A 208 22.50 25.56 37.90
CA THR A 208 23.50 24.80 38.69
C THR A 208 23.16 24.84 40.17
N VAL A 209 22.86 23.67 40.77
CA VAL A 209 22.55 23.52 42.19
C VAL A 209 23.79 23.15 42.98
N HIS A 210 24.10 23.93 44.03
CA HIS A 210 25.17 23.69 44.99
C HIS A 210 24.64 23.01 46.24
N ALA A 211 25.47 22.16 46.85
CA ALA A 211 25.22 21.65 48.19
C ALA A 211 25.35 22.76 49.25
N ILE A 212 24.79 22.50 50.43
CA ILE A 212 24.75 23.48 51.53
C ILE A 212 26.04 23.42 52.37
N GLN A 213 26.55 22.22 52.64
CA GLN A 213 27.79 22.03 53.43
C GLN A 213 28.98 21.57 52.59
N SER A 214 28.71 20.84 51.49
CA SER A 214 29.76 20.28 50.64
C SER A 214 29.99 21.08 49.36
N ASN A 215 31.21 21.00 48.80
CA ASN A 215 31.59 21.64 47.53
C ASN A 215 31.03 20.90 46.30
N HIS A 216 29.93 20.16 46.45
CA HIS A 216 29.33 19.41 45.37
C HIS A 216 28.34 20.30 44.60
N GLN A 217 28.36 20.19 43.28
CA GLN A 217 27.47 20.93 42.39
C GLN A 217 26.92 20.03 41.29
N ILE A 218 25.72 20.34 40.82
CA ILE A 218 25.06 19.66 39.71
C ILE A 218 24.46 20.70 38.78
N SER A 219 24.90 20.70 37.53
CA SER A 219 24.29 21.49 36.47
C SER A 219 23.18 20.73 35.75
N SER A 220 22.21 21.44 35.19
CA SER A 220 21.29 20.92 34.18
C SER A 220 21.97 20.82 32.82
N TYR A 221 21.35 20.11 31.88
CA TYR A 221 21.76 20.09 30.48
C TYR A 221 21.19 21.30 29.74
N SER A 222 22.01 21.94 28.90
CA SER A 222 21.50 22.91 27.94
C SER A 222 20.67 22.19 26.88
N LEU A 223 19.40 22.56 26.80
CA LEU A 223 18.45 22.09 25.80
C LEU A 223 17.98 23.29 24.97
N LEU A 224 17.86 23.07 23.67
CA LEU A 224 17.09 23.96 22.81
C LEU A 224 15.62 23.60 22.98
N THR A 225 14.78 24.61 23.21
CA THR A 225 13.34 24.39 23.24
C THR A 225 12.89 23.88 21.88
N VAL A 226 12.32 22.68 21.87
CA VAL A 226 11.76 22.08 20.66
C VAL A 226 10.56 22.93 20.23
N SER A 227 10.63 23.48 19.02
CA SER A 227 9.52 24.26 18.44
C SER A 227 8.23 23.44 18.46
N GLU A 228 7.12 24.03 18.89
CA GLU A 228 5.81 23.37 18.96
C GLU A 228 5.38 22.72 17.63
N LYS A 229 5.87 23.25 16.51
CA LYS A 229 5.64 22.70 15.16
C LYS A 229 6.26 21.31 14.97
N TYR A 230 7.49 21.09 15.45
CA TYR A 230 8.17 19.80 15.35
C TYR A 230 7.43 18.70 16.13
N VAL A 231 6.89 19.04 17.30
CA VAL A 231 6.10 18.11 18.13
C VAL A 231 4.78 17.74 17.45
N GLN A 232 4.16 18.69 16.72
CA GLN A 232 2.93 18.43 15.96
C GLN A 232 3.18 17.57 14.72
N ASP A 233 4.22 17.87 13.95
CA ASP A 233 4.57 17.12 12.73
C ASP A 233 4.90 15.66 13.05
N LYS A 234 5.65 15.42 14.13
CA LYS A 234 6.00 14.07 14.60
C LYS A 234 4.80 13.20 14.98
N ARG A 235 3.82 13.76 15.70
CA ARG A 235 2.56 13.03 16.04
C ARG A 235 1.78 12.62 14.78
N HIS A 236 1.89 13.43 13.73
CA HIS A 236 1.21 13.20 12.47
C HIS A 236 1.88 12.10 11.64
N GLU A 237 3.21 11.94 11.74
CA GLU A 237 3.99 10.88 11.09
C GLU A 237 3.81 9.52 11.78
N ASP A 238 3.87 9.46 13.11
CA ASP A 238 3.68 8.22 13.88
C ASP A 238 2.30 7.57 13.59
N SER A 239 1.25 8.39 13.48
CA SER A 239 -0.12 7.93 13.18
C SER A 239 -0.27 7.35 11.76
N LYS A 240 0.48 7.86 10.78
CA LYS A 240 0.43 7.35 9.40
C LYS A 240 1.10 5.98 9.28
N TRP A 241 2.13 5.74 10.07
CA TRP A 241 2.89 4.50 10.06
C TRP A 241 2.12 3.30 10.63
N GLU A 242 1.37 3.50 11.72
CA GLU A 242 0.55 2.43 12.31
C GLU A 242 -0.55 1.95 11.35
N ALA A 243 -1.19 2.88 10.64
CA ALA A 243 -2.21 2.58 9.63
C ALA A 243 -1.67 1.78 8.42
N LEU A 244 -0.38 1.92 8.10
CA LEU A 244 0.27 1.21 6.99
C LEU A 244 0.60 -0.25 7.35
N LYS A 245 0.87 -0.54 8.63
CA LYS A 245 1.09 -1.92 9.11
C LYS A 245 -0.19 -2.75 9.09
N GLU A 246 -1.33 -2.18 9.49
CA GLU A 246 -2.62 -2.89 9.52
C GLU A 246 -3.14 -3.27 8.12
N LYS A 247 -2.83 -2.47 7.10
CA LYS A 247 -3.22 -2.78 5.71
C LYS A 247 -2.48 -3.96 5.11
N ARG A 248 -1.23 -4.22 5.54
CA ARG A 248 -0.42 -5.36 5.05
C ARG A 248 -0.88 -6.71 5.59
N THR A 249 -1.57 -6.75 6.73
CA THR A 249 -2.04 -8.00 7.35
C THR A 249 -3.38 -8.47 6.79
N ALA A 250 -4.24 -7.55 6.36
CA ALA A 250 -5.58 -7.87 5.84
C ALA A 250 -5.58 -8.54 4.45
N LEU A 251 -4.52 -8.35 3.65
CA LEU A 251 -4.45 -8.89 2.28
C LEU A 251 -4.19 -10.40 2.21
N LYS A 252 -3.82 -11.05 3.32
CA LYS A 252 -3.39 -12.46 3.35
C LYS A 252 -4.53 -13.46 3.64
N GLU A 253 -5.72 -12.99 4.00
CA GLU A 253 -6.80 -13.86 4.52
C GLU A 253 -7.92 -14.16 3.51
N THR A 254 -7.91 -13.58 2.31
CA THR A 254 -9.06 -13.62 1.37
C THR A 254 -9.02 -14.70 0.29
N GLU A 255 -8.08 -15.64 0.28
CA GLU A 255 -7.90 -16.58 -0.85
C GLU A 255 -8.50 -18.00 -0.68
N GLN A 256 -9.28 -18.30 0.37
CA GLN A 256 -9.78 -19.67 0.59
C GLN A 256 -11.26 -19.76 0.98
N ALA A 257 -12.16 -19.79 -0.01
CA ALA A 257 -13.34 -20.67 -0.02
C ALA A 257 -14.17 -20.45 -1.30
N GLU A 258 -14.48 -21.52 -2.05
CA GLU A 258 -15.88 -21.79 -2.45
C GLU A 258 -16.13 -23.17 -3.11
N GLU A 259 -17.40 -23.57 -2.98
CA GLU A 259 -18.24 -24.50 -3.76
C GLU A 259 -18.46 -25.99 -3.41
N LYS A 260 -19.76 -26.36 -3.33
CA LYS A 260 -20.39 -27.63 -3.80
C LYS A 260 -21.93 -27.57 -3.77
N ILE A 261 -22.59 -28.02 -4.86
CA ILE A 261 -24.06 -28.25 -4.95
C ILE A 261 -24.33 -29.64 -5.60
N PRO A 262 -25.36 -30.42 -5.19
CA PRO A 262 -25.76 -31.65 -5.89
C PRO A 262 -27.19 -31.63 -6.49
N ARG A 263 -27.39 -32.45 -7.54
CA ARG A 263 -28.65 -32.67 -8.31
C ARG A 263 -29.45 -33.91 -7.84
N ARG A 264 -30.76 -33.97 -8.15
CA ARG A 264 -31.56 -35.22 -8.13
C ARG A 264 -32.55 -35.32 -9.31
N THR A 265 -32.76 -36.56 -9.75
CA THR A 265 -33.57 -37.09 -10.87
C THR A 265 -34.95 -37.60 -10.45
N GLY A 266 -35.88 -37.77 -11.40
CA GLY A 266 -37.10 -38.57 -11.25
C GLY A 266 -37.60 -39.18 -12.58
N PRO A 267 -38.16 -40.42 -12.62
CA PRO A 267 -38.61 -41.09 -13.85
C PRO A 267 -40.15 -41.25 -13.99
N VAL A 268 -40.60 -41.64 -15.19
CA VAL A 268 -42.01 -41.77 -15.65
C VAL A 268 -42.41 -43.25 -15.86
N HIS A 269 -43.70 -43.59 -15.62
CA HIS A 269 -44.34 -44.91 -15.81
C HIS A 269 -44.95 -45.12 -17.23
N ARG A 270 -45.12 -46.39 -17.66
CA ARG A 270 -45.94 -46.80 -18.84
C ARG A 270 -46.72 -48.12 -18.60
N GLU A 271 -47.88 -48.23 -19.27
CA GLU A 271 -48.88 -49.33 -19.26
C GLU A 271 -48.70 -50.38 -20.40
N VAL A 272 -49.53 -51.44 -20.39
CA VAL A 272 -49.33 -52.80 -21.01
C VAL A 272 -50.30 -53.14 -22.18
N GLN A 273 -49.87 -53.92 -23.19
CA GLN A 273 -50.68 -54.55 -24.27
C GLN A 273 -50.47 -56.10 -24.46
N LYS A 274 -51.18 -56.70 -25.46
CA LYS A 274 -51.73 -58.09 -25.66
C LYS A 274 -50.79 -59.24 -26.16
N PRO A 275 -51.23 -60.54 -26.28
CA PRO A 275 -50.37 -61.74 -26.15
C PRO A 275 -49.49 -62.25 -27.32
N THR A 276 -49.74 -61.94 -28.59
CA THR A 276 -48.85 -62.41 -29.69
C THR A 276 -47.73 -61.42 -29.95
N THR A 277 -48.03 -60.12 -29.83
CA THR A 277 -47.04 -59.07 -29.56
C THR A 277 -46.23 -59.39 -28.32
N ARG A 278 -46.80 -59.95 -27.23
CA ARG A 278 -46.00 -60.40 -26.06
C ARG A 278 -44.91 -61.42 -26.38
N TYR A 279 -45.01 -62.29 -27.38
CA TYR A 279 -43.94 -63.27 -27.64
C TYR A 279 -42.75 -62.63 -28.36
N ILE A 280 -43.03 -61.82 -29.39
CA ILE A 280 -42.02 -61.02 -30.09
C ILE A 280 -41.44 -59.95 -29.15
N GLU A 281 -42.28 -59.27 -28.36
CA GLU A 281 -41.88 -58.33 -27.31
C GLU A 281 -41.12 -59.03 -26.17
N SER A 282 -41.50 -60.24 -25.76
CA SER A 282 -40.76 -61.01 -24.76
C SER A 282 -39.38 -61.42 -25.28
N ARG A 283 -39.26 -61.71 -26.58
CA ARG A 283 -37.97 -62.01 -27.22
C ARG A 283 -37.14 -60.74 -27.40
N ARG A 284 -37.74 -59.60 -27.78
CA ARG A 284 -37.12 -58.27 -27.79
C ARG A 284 -36.66 -57.85 -26.39
N GLU A 285 -37.45 -58.13 -25.36
CA GLU A 285 -37.13 -57.87 -23.95
C GLU A 285 -35.99 -58.78 -23.46
N LYS A 286 -35.96 -60.05 -23.90
CA LYS A 286 -34.81 -60.94 -23.66
C LYS A 286 -33.54 -60.44 -24.33
N ILE A 287 -33.63 -59.94 -25.56
CA ILE A 287 -32.49 -59.34 -26.27
C ILE A 287 -32.05 -58.04 -25.57
N ARG A 288 -32.99 -57.18 -25.19
CA ARG A 288 -32.71 -55.96 -24.43
C ARG A 288 -31.98 -56.27 -23.13
N ARG A 289 -32.43 -57.26 -22.37
CA ARG A 289 -31.73 -57.74 -21.16
C ARG A 289 -30.35 -58.34 -21.46
N LEU A 290 -30.14 -58.95 -22.62
CA LEU A 290 -28.83 -59.44 -23.04
C LEU A 290 -27.89 -58.29 -23.41
N VAL A 291 -28.40 -57.27 -24.11
CA VAL A 291 -27.67 -56.03 -24.43
C VAL A 291 -27.33 -55.27 -23.16
N GLU A 292 -28.28 -55.07 -22.26
CA GLU A 292 -28.03 -54.43 -20.95
C GLU A 292 -26.98 -55.19 -20.13
N LYS A 293 -26.99 -56.53 -20.16
CA LYS A 293 -25.95 -57.35 -19.52
C LYS A 293 -24.59 -57.18 -20.18
N TYR A 294 -24.56 -57.11 -21.51
CA TYR A 294 -23.35 -56.87 -22.29
C TYR A 294 -22.76 -55.48 -22.03
N ASP A 295 -23.59 -54.45 -22.08
CA ASP A 295 -23.19 -53.06 -21.81
C ASP A 295 -22.77 -52.89 -20.35
N ALA A 296 -23.46 -53.52 -19.40
CA ALA A 296 -23.03 -53.54 -18.01
C ALA A 296 -21.67 -54.23 -17.82
N LEU A 297 -21.37 -55.26 -18.62
CA LEU A 297 -20.09 -55.96 -18.61
C LEU A 297 -18.98 -55.12 -19.24
N LYS A 298 -19.24 -54.47 -20.38
CA LYS A 298 -18.34 -53.50 -21.04
C LYS A 298 -18.06 -52.30 -20.15
N ALA A 299 -19.06 -51.76 -19.48
CA ALA A 299 -18.91 -50.67 -18.51
C ALA A 299 -18.05 -51.07 -17.31
N LYS A 300 -18.20 -52.31 -16.79
CA LYS A 300 -17.32 -52.83 -15.74
C LYS A 300 -15.87 -52.95 -16.21
N ILE A 301 -15.66 -53.39 -17.46
CA ILE A 301 -14.32 -53.45 -18.07
C ILE A 301 -13.71 -52.04 -18.20
N MET A 302 -14.46 -51.07 -18.73
CA MET A 302 -14.00 -49.69 -18.86
C MET A 302 -13.68 -49.04 -17.51
N LYS A 303 -14.53 -49.25 -16.49
CA LYS A 303 -14.26 -48.78 -15.12
C LYS A 303 -12.95 -49.37 -14.59
N ARG A 304 -12.75 -50.67 -14.74
CA ARG A 304 -11.51 -51.33 -14.32
C ARG A 304 -10.28 -50.78 -15.06
N ARG A 305 -10.37 -50.56 -16.38
CA ARG A 305 -9.28 -49.95 -17.16
C ARG A 305 -8.99 -48.52 -16.72
N ALA A 306 -10.02 -47.73 -16.42
CA ALA A 306 -9.87 -46.37 -15.92
C ALA A 306 -9.22 -46.36 -14.53
N GLU A 307 -9.71 -47.18 -13.59
CA GLU A 307 -9.13 -47.38 -12.25
C GLU A 307 -7.65 -47.83 -12.35
N TRP A 308 -7.35 -48.76 -13.26
CA TRP A 308 -5.98 -49.22 -13.51
C TRP A 308 -5.09 -48.11 -14.08
N HIS A 309 -5.59 -47.31 -15.02
CA HIS A 309 -4.85 -46.17 -15.56
C HIS A 309 -4.64 -45.06 -14.53
N GLU A 310 -5.62 -44.79 -13.69
CA GLU A 310 -5.51 -43.83 -12.59
C GLU A 310 -4.47 -44.28 -11.56
N LEU A 311 -4.49 -45.56 -11.21
CA LEU A 311 -3.48 -46.17 -10.34
C LEU A 311 -2.07 -46.11 -10.97
N TYR A 312 -1.94 -46.37 -12.27
CA TYR A 312 -0.64 -46.27 -12.96
C TYR A 312 -0.12 -44.82 -13.05
N LYS A 313 -1.01 -43.85 -13.25
CA LYS A 313 -0.68 -42.41 -13.23
C LYS A 313 -0.21 -41.96 -11.85
N SER A 314 -0.67 -42.59 -10.77
CA SER A 314 -0.24 -42.29 -9.40
C SER A 314 1.19 -42.75 -9.07
N LYS A 315 1.84 -43.52 -9.96
CA LYS A 315 3.22 -43.99 -9.75
C LYS A 315 4.19 -42.81 -9.75
N PRO A 316 4.93 -42.56 -8.64
CA PRO A 316 5.93 -41.51 -8.59
C PRO A 316 7.06 -41.75 -9.60
N ARG A 317 7.62 -40.68 -10.17
CA ARG A 317 8.81 -40.74 -11.03
C ARG A 317 10.06 -41.05 -10.19
N ASP A 318 11.08 -41.67 -10.79
CA ASP A 318 12.32 -42.05 -10.07
C ASP A 318 13.09 -40.87 -9.46
N ASN A 319 12.92 -39.66 -10.01
CA ASN A 319 13.53 -38.41 -9.50
C ASN A 319 12.59 -37.59 -8.59
N TYR A 320 11.50 -38.17 -8.10
CA TYR A 320 10.54 -37.47 -7.26
C TYR A 320 11.16 -37.19 -5.88
N LYS A 321 11.35 -35.91 -5.56
CA LYS A 321 11.61 -35.44 -4.20
C LYS A 321 10.28 -35.08 -3.56
N ASN A 322 10.03 -35.57 -2.36
CA ASN A 322 8.85 -35.19 -1.61
C ASN A 322 8.93 -33.68 -1.28
N SER A 323 7.91 -32.90 -1.63
CA SER A 323 7.88 -31.44 -1.38
C SER A 323 8.07 -31.14 0.10
N LYS A 324 7.42 -31.94 0.96
CA LYS A 324 7.50 -31.78 2.41
C LYS A 324 8.92 -31.94 2.92
N ASP A 325 9.64 -32.97 2.49
CA ASP A 325 11.03 -33.19 2.92
C ASP A 325 11.95 -32.06 2.42
N ALA A 326 11.71 -31.52 1.22
CA ALA A 326 12.49 -30.40 0.70
C ALA A 326 12.24 -29.10 1.48
N GLU A 327 10.99 -28.84 1.85
CA GLU A 327 10.57 -27.74 2.72
C GLU A 327 11.15 -27.90 4.13
N GLU A 328 11.04 -29.08 4.74
CA GLU A 328 11.61 -29.39 6.06
C GLU A 328 13.14 -29.22 6.06
N ILE A 329 13.84 -29.58 4.98
CA ILE A 329 15.29 -29.34 4.83
C ILE A 329 15.58 -27.84 4.73
N LYS A 330 14.76 -27.08 4.00
CA LYS A 330 14.92 -25.63 3.88
C LYS A 330 14.69 -24.94 5.21
N GLU A 331 13.58 -25.25 5.89
CA GLU A 331 13.25 -24.76 7.22
C GLU A 331 14.34 -25.13 8.23
N ALA A 332 14.84 -26.37 8.20
CA ALA A 332 15.94 -26.78 9.05
C ALA A 332 17.21 -25.95 8.78
N ARG A 333 17.57 -25.69 7.51
CA ARG A 333 18.74 -24.86 7.16
C ARG A 333 18.63 -23.42 7.67
N GLU A 334 17.43 -22.86 7.62
CA GLU A 334 17.13 -21.52 8.12
C GLU A 334 17.15 -21.49 9.66
N ASN A 335 16.57 -22.50 10.31
CA ASN A 335 16.38 -22.58 11.76
C ASN A 335 17.46 -23.39 12.51
N ILE A 336 18.64 -23.61 11.92
CA ILE A 336 19.77 -24.25 12.60
C ILE A 336 20.13 -23.50 13.91
N GLY A 337 19.87 -22.20 14.01
CA GLY A 337 20.20 -21.40 15.20
C GLY A 337 21.70 -21.15 15.34
N CYS A 338 22.42 -21.09 14.22
CA CYS A 338 23.81 -20.67 14.16
C CYS A 338 23.90 -19.14 14.17
N TYR A 339 24.88 -18.57 14.87
CA TYR A 339 25.17 -17.15 14.78
C TYR A 339 25.98 -16.88 13.50
N ARG A 340 25.34 -16.34 12.47
CA ARG A 340 26.00 -15.99 11.20
C ARG A 340 26.65 -14.61 11.34
N LEU A 341 27.96 -14.55 11.14
CA LEU A 341 28.68 -13.27 11.12
C LEU A 341 28.37 -12.54 9.81
N LYS A 342 28.22 -11.21 9.88
CA LYS A 342 27.99 -10.35 8.71
C LYS A 342 29.15 -10.36 7.69
N THR A 343 30.33 -10.83 8.12
CA THR A 343 31.53 -11.00 7.28
C THR A 343 31.63 -12.38 6.63
N ALA A 344 30.74 -13.33 6.98
CA ALA A 344 30.79 -14.68 6.44
C ALA A 344 30.15 -14.74 5.05
N THR A 345 30.76 -15.50 4.14
CA THR A 345 30.25 -15.75 2.77
C THR A 345 28.88 -16.42 2.72
N ASN A 346 28.47 -17.06 3.83
CA ASN A 346 27.21 -17.80 3.95
C ASN A 346 26.14 -17.02 4.73
N TYR A 347 26.38 -15.74 5.01
CA TYR A 347 25.32 -14.85 5.48
C TYR A 347 24.32 -14.67 4.33
N THR A 348 23.02 -14.55 4.61
CA THR A 348 22.01 -14.32 3.58
C THR A 348 21.16 -13.19 4.11
N LEU A 349 21.08 -12.09 3.38
CA LEU A 349 20.27 -10.95 3.76
C LEU A 349 18.80 -11.38 3.76
N THR A 350 18.14 -11.24 4.90
CA THR A 350 16.68 -11.32 4.96
C THR A 350 16.08 -9.97 4.60
N GLU A 351 14.83 -9.96 4.16
CA GLU A 351 14.17 -8.69 3.75
C GLU A 351 14.15 -7.64 4.87
N ASP A 352 14.05 -8.09 6.13
CA ASP A 352 14.09 -7.24 7.32
C ASP A 352 15.48 -6.61 7.57
N ASP A 353 16.55 -7.29 7.15
CA ASP A 353 17.93 -6.83 7.30
C ASP A 353 18.31 -5.75 6.27
N HIS A 354 17.48 -5.48 5.25
CA HIS A 354 17.74 -4.39 4.30
C HIS A 354 17.69 -3.04 5.02
N ILE A 355 18.84 -2.37 5.03
CA ILE A 355 19.01 -1.07 5.66
C ILE A 355 18.73 0.01 4.62
N SER A 356 17.54 0.61 4.67
CA SER A 356 17.22 1.79 3.84
C SER A 356 17.67 3.09 4.52
N THR A 357 17.82 4.12 3.71
CA THR A 357 18.01 5.52 4.13
C THR A 357 16.91 5.97 5.09
N GLU A 358 15.65 5.69 4.74
CA GLU A 358 14.49 6.00 5.57
C GLU A 358 14.56 5.31 6.93
N LYS A 359 14.82 3.99 6.96
CA LYS A 359 14.97 3.24 8.22
C LYS A 359 16.07 3.84 9.10
N LYS A 360 17.17 4.33 8.51
CA LYS A 360 18.27 4.96 9.25
C LYS A 360 17.96 6.38 9.72
N MET A 361 17.28 7.18 8.90
CA MET A 361 16.74 8.49 9.31
C MET A 361 15.81 8.35 10.53
N MET A 362 14.92 7.35 10.51
CA MET A 362 14.02 7.07 11.63
C MET A 362 14.78 6.60 12.88
N GLN A 363 15.80 5.74 12.73
CA GLN A 363 16.67 5.36 13.84
C GLN A 363 17.40 6.57 14.45
N LEU A 364 17.82 7.52 13.64
CA LEU A 364 18.49 8.73 14.10
C LEU A 364 17.51 9.65 14.85
N ALA A 365 16.33 9.91 14.28
CA ALA A 365 15.31 10.73 14.92
C ALA A 365 14.89 10.15 16.29
N THR A 366 14.58 8.85 16.34
CA THR A 366 14.22 8.17 17.59
C THR A 366 15.33 8.23 18.64
N LEU A 367 16.61 8.12 18.23
CA LEU A 367 17.73 8.28 19.15
C LEU A 367 17.86 9.72 19.67
N GLU A 368 17.71 10.73 18.82
CA GLU A 368 17.74 12.14 19.21
C GLU A 368 16.61 12.48 20.18
N ASP A 369 15.42 11.95 19.95
CA ASP A 369 14.27 12.10 20.83
C ASP A 369 14.52 11.48 22.21
N LEU A 370 15.08 10.26 22.25
CA LEU A 370 15.44 9.61 23.50
C LEU A 370 16.52 10.41 24.25
N ILE A 371 17.51 10.94 23.54
CA ILE A 371 18.53 11.83 24.13
C ILE A 371 17.88 13.07 24.73
N HIS A 372 16.95 13.70 24.01
CA HIS A 372 16.23 14.87 24.47
C HIS A 372 15.38 14.55 25.71
N GLU A 373 14.60 13.46 25.67
CA GLU A 373 13.76 13.02 26.79
C GLU A 373 14.59 12.71 28.04
N MET A 374 15.71 11.99 27.90
CA MET A 374 16.61 11.68 29.02
C MET A 374 17.19 12.95 29.65
N LYS A 375 17.59 13.94 28.84
CA LYS A 375 18.09 15.23 29.32
C LYS A 375 16.98 16.03 30.01
N ALA A 376 15.78 16.10 29.41
CA ALA A 376 14.64 16.83 29.96
C ALA A 376 14.18 16.25 31.31
N ASN A 377 14.14 14.92 31.42
CA ASN A 377 13.80 14.24 32.68
C ASN A 377 14.84 14.51 33.77
N MET A 378 16.14 14.50 33.44
CA MET A 378 17.18 14.88 34.39
C MET A 378 17.08 16.36 34.79
N ASN A 379 16.80 17.27 33.86
CA ASN A 379 16.61 18.69 34.14
C ASN A 379 15.44 18.91 35.11
N LYS A 380 14.30 18.22 34.91
CA LYS A 380 13.16 18.25 35.84
C LYS A 380 13.54 17.80 37.25
N GLU A 381 14.32 16.73 37.38
CA GLU A 381 14.81 16.27 38.68
C GLU A 381 15.72 17.31 39.36
N ILE A 382 16.62 17.95 38.60
CA ILE A 382 17.50 19.00 39.12
C ILE A 382 16.71 20.24 39.56
N VAL A 383 15.69 20.64 38.80
CA VAL A 383 14.78 21.73 39.20
C VAL A 383 14.00 21.35 40.46
N SER A 384 13.50 20.12 40.57
CA SER A 384 12.84 19.67 41.80
C SER A 384 13.78 19.69 43.01
N LEU A 385 15.07 19.40 42.82
CA LEU A 385 16.08 19.52 43.87
C LEU A 385 16.32 20.99 44.25
N ARG A 386 16.32 21.91 43.29
CA ARG A 386 16.36 23.35 43.58
C ARG A 386 15.15 23.77 44.41
N ASP A 387 13.94 23.36 44.02
CA ASP A 387 12.72 23.74 44.72
C ASP A 387 12.69 23.15 46.14
N LEU A 388 13.21 21.93 46.31
CA LEU A 388 13.46 21.35 47.63
C LEU A 388 14.49 22.17 48.44
N LYS A 389 15.56 22.67 47.80
CA LYS A 389 16.53 23.56 48.45
C LYS A 389 15.86 24.85 48.94
N VAL A 390 14.99 25.45 48.13
CA VAL A 390 14.23 26.65 48.52
C VAL A 390 13.32 26.33 49.71
N SER A 391 12.57 25.22 49.67
CA SER A 391 11.70 24.78 50.76
C SER A 391 12.48 24.51 52.05
N THR A 392 13.63 23.84 51.96
CA THR A 392 14.48 23.55 53.14
C THR A 392 15.09 24.83 53.71
N ILE A 393 15.46 25.81 52.88
CA ILE A 393 15.92 27.12 53.34
C ILE A 393 14.80 27.85 54.09
N ASP A 394 13.57 27.82 53.60
CA ASP A 394 12.44 28.49 54.25
C ASP A 394 12.04 27.81 55.57
N GLU A 395 12.12 26.48 55.64
CA GLU A 395 11.98 25.72 56.88
C GLU A 395 13.11 26.04 57.87
N ILE A 396 14.36 26.14 57.41
CA ILE A 396 15.49 26.56 58.26
C ILE A 396 15.26 27.99 58.76
N LYS A 397 14.72 28.91 57.95
CA LYS A 397 14.39 30.27 58.41
C LYS A 397 13.32 30.26 59.50
N SER A 398 12.27 29.44 59.39
CA SER A 398 11.25 29.34 60.44
C SER A 398 11.83 28.74 61.72
N LEU A 399 12.60 27.65 61.61
CA LEU A 399 13.27 27.03 62.76
C LEU A 399 14.26 27.99 63.43
N VAL A 400 15.00 28.80 62.66
CA VAL A 400 15.90 29.82 63.21
C VAL A 400 15.13 30.94 63.92
N LYS A 401 13.97 31.37 63.41
CA LYS A 401 13.09 32.33 64.13
C LYS A 401 12.59 31.75 65.46
N GLU A 402 12.19 30.48 65.47
CA GLU A 402 11.80 29.77 66.68
C GLU A 402 12.95 29.67 67.69
N VAL A 403 14.15 29.28 67.24
CA VAL A 403 15.35 29.25 68.09
C VAL A 403 15.66 30.62 68.67
N LYS A 404 15.54 31.70 67.89
CA LYS A 404 15.71 33.09 68.38
C LYS A 404 14.67 33.46 69.44
N SER A 405 13.42 33.05 69.27
CA SER A 405 12.37 33.29 70.26
C SER A 405 12.61 32.53 71.58
N ILE A 406 13.14 31.30 71.49
CA ILE A 406 13.51 30.49 72.67
C ILE A 406 14.75 31.08 73.35
N GLN A 407 15.76 31.50 72.59
CA GLN A 407 16.96 32.16 73.12
C GLN A 407 16.65 33.50 73.80
N ALA A 408 15.64 34.24 73.35
CA ALA A 408 15.20 35.47 74.02
C ALA A 408 14.66 35.23 75.44
N SER A 409 14.26 33.99 75.76
CA SER A 409 13.80 33.58 77.09
C SER A 409 14.88 32.92 77.96
N LEU A 410 16.09 32.74 77.44
CA LEU A 410 17.23 32.08 78.09
C LEU A 410 18.37 33.07 78.36
N ASP A 411 19.15 32.82 79.41
CA ASP A 411 20.38 33.59 79.69
C ASP A 411 21.43 33.41 78.60
N VAL A 412 22.14 34.49 78.29
CA VAL A 412 23.13 34.58 77.19
C VAL A 412 24.23 33.52 77.27
N SER A 413 24.60 33.07 78.47
CA SER A 413 25.65 32.07 78.71
C SER A 413 25.29 30.66 78.26
N GLU A 414 24.00 30.35 78.08
CA GLU A 414 23.51 29.01 77.72
C GLU A 414 23.08 28.92 76.25
N HIS A 415 23.32 29.97 75.47
CA HIS A 415 22.97 30.00 74.06
C HIS A 415 23.89 29.09 73.25
N LEU A 416 23.33 28.04 72.64
CA LEU A 416 23.99 27.33 71.54
C LEU A 416 24.06 28.23 70.28
N PRO A 417 25.14 28.12 69.47
CA PRO A 417 25.29 28.91 68.27
C PRO A 417 24.19 28.59 67.26
N ILE A 418 23.57 29.63 66.71
CA ILE A 418 22.54 29.49 65.68
C ILE A 418 23.23 29.09 64.37
N PRO A 419 22.80 28.01 63.70
CA PRO A 419 23.30 27.67 62.36
C PRO A 419 23.07 28.82 61.38
N MET A 420 24.05 29.14 60.54
CA MET A 420 23.88 30.15 59.49
C MET A 420 22.83 29.70 58.49
N ILE A 421 21.93 30.61 58.11
CA ILE A 421 20.91 30.36 57.09
C ILE A 421 21.62 30.24 55.73
N PRO A 422 21.47 29.11 55.01
CA PRO A 422 22.06 28.95 53.69
C PRO A 422 21.52 29.99 52.70
N GLN A 423 22.39 30.57 51.88
CA GLN A 423 22.03 31.50 50.82
C GLN A 423 21.99 30.78 49.46
N LEU A 424 21.05 31.17 48.60
CA LEU A 424 20.99 30.69 47.22
C LEU A 424 22.08 31.39 46.41
N HIS A 425 22.82 30.63 45.62
CA HIS A 425 23.80 31.21 44.69
C HIS A 425 23.08 31.83 43.47
N PRO A 426 23.65 32.89 42.84
CA PRO A 426 23.08 33.47 41.61
C PRO A 426 22.88 32.44 40.48
N ASP A 427 23.78 31.45 40.40
CA ASP A 427 23.75 30.36 39.40
C ASP A 427 22.58 29.37 39.61
N GLU A 428 21.95 29.38 40.80
CA GLU A 428 20.76 28.57 41.13
C GLU A 428 19.46 29.25 40.71
N VAL A 429 19.50 30.55 40.40
CA VAL A 429 18.36 31.36 40.00
C VAL A 429 18.71 32.24 38.79
N PRO A 430 19.10 31.63 37.64
CA PRO A 430 19.44 32.37 36.43
C PRO A 430 18.26 33.20 35.89
N GLU A 431 17.02 32.82 36.24
CA GLU A 431 15.80 33.56 35.93
C GLU A 431 15.83 35.00 36.50
N LYS A 432 16.41 35.19 37.70
CA LYS A 432 16.50 36.50 38.35
C LYS A 432 17.49 37.46 37.69
N ILE A 433 18.38 36.96 36.83
CA ILE A 433 19.26 37.81 36.01
C ILE A 433 18.43 38.60 34.99
N VAL A 434 17.28 38.05 34.59
CA VAL A 434 16.37 38.63 33.60
C VAL A 434 15.24 39.44 34.27
N GLU A 435 14.94 39.18 35.54
CA GLU A 435 13.98 39.97 36.32
C GLU A 435 14.61 41.30 36.78
N TYR A 436 14.20 42.39 36.11
CA TYR A 436 14.64 43.74 36.47
C TYR A 436 13.86 44.26 37.67
N ASN A 437 14.48 44.21 38.85
CA ASN A 437 13.95 44.89 40.03
C ASN A 437 14.17 46.41 39.94
N SER A 438 13.30 47.19 40.59
CA SER A 438 13.42 48.66 40.78
C SER A 438 14.87 49.08 41.05
N ASP A 439 15.52 48.34 41.95
CA ASP A 439 16.86 48.67 42.44
C ASP A 439 17.95 48.38 41.39
N VAL A 440 17.74 47.37 40.54
CA VAL A 440 18.65 47.05 39.42
C VAL A 440 18.51 48.12 38.33
N LEU A 441 17.29 48.57 38.05
CA LEU A 441 17.03 49.66 37.10
C LEU A 441 17.58 51.00 37.62
N LEU A 442 17.48 51.26 38.92
CA LEU A 442 18.09 52.43 39.56
C LEU A 442 19.61 52.40 39.43
N LYS A 443 20.26 51.27 39.76
CA LYS A 443 21.71 51.10 39.58
C LYS A 443 22.12 51.26 38.12
N PHE A 444 21.37 50.69 37.18
CA PHE A 444 21.63 50.86 35.75
C PHE A 444 21.49 52.33 35.33
N LYS A 445 20.47 53.03 35.83
CA LYS A 445 20.27 54.46 35.57
C LYS A 445 21.43 55.29 36.13
N GLU A 446 21.86 55.02 37.37
CA GLU A 446 23.03 55.66 37.98
C GLU A 446 24.31 55.38 37.19
N GLU A 447 24.51 54.15 36.70
CA GLU A 447 25.64 53.80 35.84
C GLU A 447 25.58 54.52 34.49
N GLN A 448 24.41 54.67 33.88
CA GLN A 448 24.24 55.41 32.63
C GLN A 448 24.47 56.91 32.83
N GLU A 449 23.98 57.48 33.93
CA GLU A 449 24.23 58.86 34.32
C GLU A 449 25.71 59.10 34.62
N ALA A 450 26.40 58.15 35.26
CA ALA A 450 27.85 58.21 35.47
C ALA A 450 28.63 58.11 34.15
N LYS A 451 28.21 57.22 33.23
CA LYS A 451 28.80 57.12 31.88
C LYS A 451 28.54 58.37 31.04
N ALA A 452 27.39 59.01 31.19
CA ALA A 452 27.07 60.28 30.53
C ALA A 452 27.95 61.42 31.07
N LYS A 453 28.16 61.49 32.39
CA LYS A 453 29.08 62.44 33.03
C LYS A 453 30.55 62.21 32.63
N LEU A 454 30.95 60.97 32.36
CA LEU A 454 32.28 60.62 31.82
C LEU A 454 32.45 60.93 30.32
N LYS A 455 31.36 61.16 29.59
CA LYS A 455 31.36 61.48 28.16
C LYS A 455 31.31 62.99 27.85
N GLU A 456 31.24 63.86 28.87
CA GLU A 456 31.51 65.28 28.65
C GLU A 456 32.99 65.46 28.26
N PRO A 457 33.29 66.08 27.10
CA PRO A 457 34.66 66.18 26.61
C PRO A 457 35.44 67.19 27.45
N LEU A 458 36.29 66.68 28.35
CA LEU A 458 37.42 67.43 28.89
C LEU A 458 38.54 67.40 27.84
N GLU A 459 38.65 68.48 27.06
CA GLU A 459 39.82 68.76 26.23
C GLU A 459 41.03 69.08 27.13
N GLY A 460 42.02 68.18 27.14
CA GLY A 460 43.31 68.38 27.83
C GLY A 460 44.09 67.10 28.08
N CYS A 461 44.77 66.61 27.03
CA CYS A 461 45.77 65.52 26.92
C CYS A 461 46.73 65.24 28.12
N PRO A 462 47.62 64.21 28.07
CA PRO A 462 47.62 62.91 27.33
C PRO A 462 48.13 61.70 28.17
N SER A 463 48.22 60.51 27.54
CA SER A 463 48.89 59.25 27.99
C SER A 463 47.99 58.30 28.79
N SER A 464 47.81 57.01 28.49
CA SER A 464 48.67 56.00 27.88
C SER A 464 47.80 54.85 27.33
N ARG A 465 48.17 54.30 26.17
CA ARG A 465 47.70 53.01 25.66
C ARG A 465 48.35 51.87 26.46
N ALA A 466 47.54 51.13 27.22
CA ALA A 466 47.65 49.70 27.60
C ALA A 466 46.79 49.55 28.88
N PHE A 467 45.77 48.69 29.00
CA PHE A 467 45.75 47.26 28.77
C PHE A 467 44.30 46.79 28.57
N ARG A 468 44.08 45.94 27.56
CA ARG A 468 43.07 44.87 27.65
C ARG A 468 43.60 43.88 28.68
N HIS A 469 43.02 43.86 29.87
CA HIS A 469 43.08 42.69 30.73
C HIS A 469 41.70 42.45 31.33
N VAL A 470 41.20 41.25 31.04
CA VAL A 470 40.12 40.58 31.74
C VAL A 470 40.36 40.71 33.25
N PHE A 471 39.47 41.43 33.94
CA PHE A 471 39.39 41.41 35.40
C PHE A 471 38.27 40.46 35.81
N LEU A 472 38.64 39.18 35.91
CA LEU A 472 38.05 38.30 36.91
C LEU A 472 38.72 38.68 38.24
N GLN A 473 38.02 39.44 39.08
CA GLN A 473 38.36 39.56 40.49
C GLN A 473 37.26 38.91 41.31
N THR A 474 37.64 37.79 41.93
CA THR A 474 37.07 37.27 43.16
C THR A 474 37.00 38.37 44.22
N PRO A 475 35.93 38.46 45.03
CA PRO A 475 35.85 39.45 46.10
C PRO A 475 36.86 39.10 47.21
N PRO A 476 37.52 40.09 47.84
CA PRO A 476 38.21 39.88 49.10
C PRO A 476 37.19 39.79 50.24
N VAL A 477 37.47 38.88 51.15
CA VAL A 477 36.87 38.81 52.49
C VAL A 477 37.21 40.11 53.21
N GLU A 478 36.19 40.91 53.52
CA GLU A 478 36.26 41.92 54.57
C GLU A 478 35.06 41.79 55.49
N GLU A 479 35.37 41.67 56.77
CA GLU A 479 34.46 41.71 57.91
C GLU A 479 33.79 43.08 57.98
N GLY A 480 32.46 43.11 57.96
CA GLY A 480 31.67 44.34 58.07
C GLY A 480 30.91 44.41 59.38
N HIS A 481 31.40 45.23 60.31
CA HIS A 481 30.56 45.88 61.32
C HIS A 481 29.52 46.77 60.62
N PRO A 482 28.26 46.82 61.08
CA PRO A 482 27.21 47.62 60.45
C PRO A 482 27.25 49.07 60.95
N MET A 483 27.41 50.02 60.02
CA MET A 483 27.16 51.44 60.27
C MET A 483 26.05 51.95 59.35
N ALA A 484 24.93 52.27 59.99
CA ALA A 484 23.94 53.31 59.70
C ALA A 484 23.65 53.67 58.22
N GLN A 485 22.47 53.25 57.75
CA GLN A 485 21.68 54.06 56.82
C GLN A 485 20.35 54.43 57.48
N ALA A 486 20.07 55.73 57.44
CA ALA A 486 18.93 56.37 58.04
C ALA A 486 17.76 56.47 57.06
N ARG A 487 16.59 56.05 57.57
CA ARG A 487 15.25 56.68 57.44
C ARG A 487 14.63 56.81 56.04
N ASP A 488 13.62 55.96 55.80
CA ASP A 488 12.30 56.43 55.39
C ASP A 488 11.34 56.34 56.59
N ALA A 489 10.72 57.47 56.90
CA ALA A 489 9.80 57.65 58.02
C ALA A 489 8.37 57.35 57.58
N SER A 490 7.86 56.16 57.92
CA SER A 490 6.43 55.91 58.06
C SER A 490 6.07 56.17 59.52
N ALA A 491 5.24 57.18 59.73
CA ALA A 491 4.66 57.51 61.03
C ALA A 491 3.79 56.34 61.52
N VAL A 492 4.35 55.52 62.40
CA VAL A 492 3.59 54.75 63.37
C VAL A 492 3.83 55.44 64.69
N VAL A 493 2.74 55.96 65.26
CA VAL A 493 2.66 56.49 66.62
C VAL A 493 3.18 55.40 67.56
N THR A 494 4.42 55.54 68.00
CA THR A 494 4.89 54.85 69.21
C THR A 494 4.22 55.54 70.38
N GLU A 495 3.16 54.91 70.90
CA GLU A 495 2.84 55.05 72.31
C GLU A 495 4.11 54.66 73.09
N GLU A 496 4.79 55.64 73.67
CA GLU A 496 5.71 55.40 74.77
C GLU A 496 4.89 54.79 75.92
N GLN A 497 4.74 53.47 75.90
CA GLN A 497 4.43 52.74 77.12
C GLN A 497 5.69 52.83 77.99
N ASN A 498 5.73 53.87 78.83
CA ASN A 498 6.49 53.86 80.06
C ASN A 498 6.11 52.58 80.82
N ALA A 499 6.90 51.52 80.63
CA ALA A 499 6.89 50.39 81.53
C ALA A 499 7.36 50.92 82.87
N PHE A 500 6.41 51.15 83.77
CA PHE A 500 6.69 51.16 85.21
C PHE A 500 7.49 49.90 85.52
N GLU A 501 8.76 50.06 85.89
CA GLU A 501 9.50 49.02 86.60
C GLU A 501 8.80 48.82 87.94
N MET A 502 7.85 47.89 87.99
CA MET A 502 7.49 47.26 89.25
C MET A 502 8.67 46.40 89.68
N GLU A 503 9.26 46.71 90.83
CA GLU A 503 10.11 45.76 91.57
C GLU A 503 9.36 44.42 91.65
N LYS A 504 9.87 43.40 90.96
CA LYS A 504 9.34 42.04 91.08
C LYS A 504 9.61 41.57 92.49
N ALA A 505 8.55 41.24 93.22
CA ALA A 505 8.63 40.55 94.50
C ALA A 505 9.51 39.29 94.37
N GLU A 506 10.24 38.95 95.43
CA GLU A 506 11.07 37.74 95.48
C GLU A 506 10.21 36.51 95.08
N PRO A 507 10.62 35.75 94.06
CA PRO A 507 9.81 34.67 93.53
C PRO A 507 9.62 33.55 94.55
N THR A 508 8.42 33.00 94.60
CA THR A 508 8.05 31.90 95.48
C THR A 508 8.80 30.61 95.06
N GLU A 509 9.08 29.68 95.98
CA GLU A 509 9.78 28.41 95.66
C GLU A 509 9.14 27.63 94.48
N MET A 510 7.82 27.68 94.37
CA MET A 510 7.08 27.06 93.26
C MET A 510 7.33 27.78 91.92
N GLU A 511 7.49 29.10 91.91
CA GLU A 511 7.82 29.89 90.73
C GLU A 511 9.26 29.63 90.27
N LEU A 512 10.19 29.46 91.22
CA LEU A 512 11.56 29.05 90.93
C LEU A 512 11.63 27.63 90.33
N GLU A 513 10.79 26.71 90.78
CA GLU A 513 10.68 25.38 90.16
C GLU A 513 10.08 25.44 88.74
N ILE A 514 9.06 26.28 88.52
CA ILE A 514 8.46 26.49 87.19
C ILE A 514 9.51 27.06 86.23
N LEU A 515 10.26 28.09 86.64
CA LEU A 515 11.35 28.67 85.85
C LEU A 515 12.45 27.65 85.54
N LYS A 516 12.84 26.81 86.50
CA LYS A 516 13.83 25.73 86.27
C LYS A 516 13.31 24.70 85.25
N ARG A 517 12.03 24.32 85.32
CA ARG A 517 11.41 23.39 84.36
C ARG A 517 11.30 24.01 82.97
N GLU A 518 10.92 25.28 82.88
CA GLU A 518 10.87 26.04 81.63
C GLU A 518 12.25 26.19 81.01
N LYS A 519 13.27 26.47 81.82
CA LYS A 519 14.68 26.53 81.40
C LYS A 519 15.16 25.20 80.80
N ILE A 520 14.96 24.07 81.50
CA ILE A 520 15.32 22.74 80.99
C ILE A 520 14.57 22.42 79.69
N LYS A 521 13.28 22.76 79.62
CA LYS A 521 12.47 22.58 78.41
C LYS A 521 13.02 23.41 77.24
N ASN A 522 13.37 24.67 77.47
CA ASN A 522 13.89 25.57 76.44
C ASN A 522 15.27 25.12 75.93
N LEU A 523 16.15 24.63 76.81
CA LEU A 523 17.43 24.03 76.44
C LEU A 523 17.25 22.78 75.57
N TYR A 524 16.36 21.87 75.98
CA TYR A 524 16.04 20.68 75.19
C TYR A 524 15.44 21.05 73.83
N LEU A 525 14.50 21.99 73.79
CA LEU A 525 13.90 22.47 72.54
C LEU A 525 14.95 23.07 71.62
N GLN A 526 15.83 23.93 72.12
CA GLN A 526 16.94 24.51 71.36
C GLN A 526 17.82 23.42 70.73
N GLU A 527 18.26 22.43 71.51
CA GLU A 527 19.04 21.31 70.98
C GLU A 527 18.29 20.52 69.91
N THR A 528 17.01 20.23 70.12
CA THR A 528 16.21 19.48 69.15
C THR A 528 16.01 20.25 67.85
N LEU A 529 15.78 21.56 67.90
CA LEU A 529 15.64 22.41 66.72
C LEU A 529 16.97 22.50 65.95
N ILE A 530 18.10 22.65 66.63
CA ILE A 530 19.42 22.64 65.98
C ILE A 530 19.73 21.28 65.35
N LYS A 531 19.42 20.16 66.04
CA LYS A 531 19.55 18.81 65.47
C LYS A 531 18.67 18.62 64.24
N LYS A 532 17.44 19.15 64.24
CA LYS A 532 16.54 19.15 63.07
C LYS A 532 17.14 19.94 61.90
N ILE A 533 17.63 21.16 62.13
CA ILE A 533 18.30 21.97 61.09
C ILE A 533 19.48 21.21 60.48
N ASN A 534 20.35 20.62 61.30
CA ASN A 534 21.49 19.84 60.82
C ASN A 534 21.05 18.61 60.02
N THR A 535 19.97 17.94 60.44
CA THR A 535 19.42 16.78 59.73
C THR A 535 18.86 17.17 58.36
N LEU A 536 18.14 18.29 58.26
CA LEU A 536 17.63 18.82 56.99
C LEU A 536 18.78 19.11 56.00
N VAL A 537 19.85 19.73 56.47
CA VAL A 537 21.04 20.04 55.66
C VAL A 537 21.74 18.76 55.18
N ILE A 538 21.93 17.77 56.07
CA ILE A 538 22.56 16.49 55.72
C ILE A 538 21.71 15.71 54.71
N ASN A 539 20.39 15.70 54.88
CA ASN A 539 19.46 15.01 53.97
C ASN A 539 19.53 15.64 52.57
N PHE A 540 19.50 16.97 52.48
CA PHE A 540 19.63 17.67 51.20
C PHE A 540 20.96 17.35 50.50
N ASP A 541 22.09 17.44 51.23
CA ASP A 541 23.42 17.11 50.68
C ASP A 541 23.55 15.63 50.27
N ALA A 542 22.78 14.72 50.89
CA ALA A 542 22.72 13.32 50.51
C ALA A 542 21.93 13.12 49.22
N GLU A 543 20.75 13.74 49.08
CA GLU A 543 19.93 13.69 47.87
C GLU A 543 20.67 14.30 46.66
N LEU A 544 21.36 15.41 46.85
CA LEU A 544 22.22 16.00 45.84
C LEU A 544 23.31 14.99 45.41
N ARG A 545 24.00 14.33 46.36
CA ARG A 545 25.01 13.32 46.01
C ARG A 545 24.44 12.14 45.21
N LEU A 546 23.25 11.67 45.57
CA LEU A 546 22.57 10.60 44.83
C LEU A 546 22.24 11.04 43.40
N LEU A 547 21.68 12.25 43.24
CA LEU A 547 21.36 12.80 41.93
C LEU A 547 22.62 13.03 41.09
N ARG A 548 23.72 13.48 41.70
CA ARG A 548 25.02 13.65 41.01
C ARG A 548 25.52 12.33 40.44
N HIS A 549 25.45 11.25 41.21
CA HIS A 549 25.85 9.93 40.75
C HIS A 549 24.92 9.40 39.64
N LYS A 550 23.61 9.67 39.74
CA LYS A 550 22.65 9.37 38.67
C LYS A 550 22.97 10.16 37.40
N LYS A 551 23.27 11.46 37.51
CA LYS A 551 23.70 12.31 36.40
C LYS A 551 24.98 11.79 35.76
N MET A 552 25.99 11.41 36.54
CA MET A 552 27.25 10.87 35.99
C MET A 552 27.02 9.58 35.18
N LYS A 553 26.16 8.67 35.66
CA LYS A 553 25.76 7.48 34.89
C LYS A 553 25.04 7.88 33.61
N MET A 554 24.14 8.86 33.69
CA MET A 554 23.43 9.39 32.53
C MET A 554 24.39 10.02 31.51
N ASP A 555 25.37 10.80 31.94
CA ASP A 555 26.40 11.40 31.08
C ASP A 555 27.15 10.34 30.26
N MET A 556 27.49 9.19 30.89
CA MET A 556 28.08 8.06 30.17
C MET A 556 27.14 7.53 29.08
N HIS A 557 25.86 7.34 29.40
CA HIS A 557 24.86 6.89 28.43
C HIS A 557 24.65 7.91 27.31
N LEU A 558 24.53 9.19 27.61
CA LEU A 558 24.38 10.27 26.64
C LEU A 558 25.59 10.37 25.70
N LYS A 559 26.81 10.19 26.22
CA LYS A 559 28.01 10.14 25.37
C LYS A 559 28.01 8.89 24.48
N SER A 560 27.62 7.73 24.98
CA SER A 560 27.48 6.52 24.15
C SER A 560 26.39 6.65 23.08
N ALA A 561 25.27 7.28 23.40
CA ALA A 561 24.19 7.57 22.47
C ALA A 561 24.64 8.59 21.41
N GLY A 562 25.36 9.63 21.81
CA GLY A 562 25.95 10.60 20.88
C GLY A 562 26.96 9.96 19.92
N LEU A 563 27.82 9.05 20.39
CA LEU A 563 28.69 8.25 19.53
C LEU A 563 27.89 7.38 18.55
N ARG A 564 26.80 6.78 19.01
CA ARG A 564 25.91 6.01 18.13
C ARG A 564 25.22 6.90 17.09
N CYS A 565 24.80 8.11 17.44
CA CYS A 565 24.26 9.08 16.49
C CYS A 565 25.28 9.42 15.41
N LEU A 566 26.56 9.61 15.78
CA LEU A 566 27.64 9.84 14.80
C LEU A 566 27.79 8.65 13.86
N THR A 567 27.87 7.42 14.38
CA THR A 567 27.91 6.21 13.53
C THR A 567 26.68 6.11 12.63
N CYS A 568 25.47 6.39 13.13
CA CYS A 568 24.26 6.40 12.30
C CYS A 568 24.31 7.47 11.21
N CYS A 569 24.90 8.65 11.48
CA CYS A 569 25.12 9.69 10.47
C CYS A 569 26.09 9.22 9.38
N GLU A 570 27.18 8.56 9.75
CA GLU A 570 28.16 8.00 8.81
C GLU A 570 27.53 6.90 7.97
N GLU A 571 26.80 5.97 8.58
CA GLU A 571 26.02 4.93 7.90
C GLU A 571 25.05 5.56 6.88
N LEU A 572 24.34 6.62 7.26
CA LEU A 572 23.40 7.34 6.41
C LEU A 572 24.08 8.06 5.24
N LEU A 573 25.25 8.65 5.46
CA LEU A 573 26.03 9.29 4.39
C LEU A 573 26.53 8.26 3.36
N ILE A 574 26.89 7.05 3.80
CA ILE A 574 27.23 5.94 2.88
C ILE A 574 25.99 5.51 2.11
N LEU A 575 24.88 5.29 2.81
CA LEU A 575 23.60 4.88 2.21
C LEU A 575 23.11 5.85 1.14
N LYS A 576 23.08 7.16 1.41
CA LYS A 576 22.65 8.17 0.43
C LYS A 576 23.50 8.18 -0.85
N LYS A 577 24.78 7.78 -0.77
CA LYS A 577 25.63 7.67 -1.96
C LYS A 577 25.31 6.44 -2.80
N LEU A 578 24.81 5.37 -2.16
CA LEU A 578 24.50 4.08 -2.79
C LEU A 578 23.05 3.99 -3.26
N GLU A 579 22.14 4.74 -2.62
CA GLU A 579 20.69 4.78 -2.90
C GLU A 579 20.37 4.96 -4.39
N VAL A 580 21.04 5.90 -5.07
CA VAL A 580 20.82 6.16 -6.51
C VAL A 580 21.04 4.92 -7.39
N HIS A 581 22.00 4.06 -7.02
CA HIS A 581 22.26 2.83 -7.79
C HIS A 581 21.29 1.70 -7.40
N GLU A 582 20.84 1.68 -6.15
CA GLU A 582 19.82 0.76 -5.66
C GLU A 582 18.48 1.02 -6.36
N ASP A 583 18.04 2.29 -6.37
CA ASP A 583 16.80 2.73 -7.02
C ASP A 583 16.80 2.38 -8.51
N LEU A 584 17.93 2.57 -9.20
CA LEU A 584 18.06 2.21 -10.62
C LEU A 584 17.89 0.69 -10.85
N LEU A 585 18.48 -0.16 -10.00
CA LEU A 585 18.36 -1.61 -10.10
C LEU A 585 16.95 -2.08 -9.75
N GLU A 586 16.32 -1.47 -8.74
CA GLU A 586 14.93 -1.75 -8.36
C GLU A 586 13.96 -1.34 -9.48
N GLU A 587 14.15 -0.18 -10.10
CA GLU A 587 13.37 0.27 -11.26
C GLU A 587 13.51 -0.71 -12.44
N GLN A 588 14.73 -1.20 -12.72
CA GLN A 588 14.97 -2.21 -13.76
C GLN A 588 14.26 -3.54 -13.45
N ILE A 589 14.30 -3.99 -12.20
CA ILE A 589 13.59 -5.20 -11.76
C ILE A 589 12.08 -5.01 -11.89
N CYS A 590 11.53 -3.87 -11.46
CA CYS A 590 10.11 -3.57 -11.62
C CYS A 590 9.69 -3.54 -13.10
N ALA A 591 10.51 -2.96 -13.98
CA ALA A 591 10.25 -2.98 -15.42
C ALA A 591 10.21 -4.42 -15.98
N LEU A 592 11.20 -5.25 -15.63
CA LEU A 592 11.26 -6.65 -16.07
C LEU A 592 10.11 -7.51 -15.50
N ILE A 593 9.68 -7.27 -14.26
CA ILE A 593 8.52 -7.94 -13.66
C ILE A 593 7.25 -7.57 -14.41
N ASN A 594 7.03 -6.28 -14.70
CA ASN A 594 5.87 -5.83 -15.47
C ASN A 594 5.88 -6.44 -16.88
N GLU A 595 7.03 -6.47 -17.56
CA GLU A 595 7.17 -7.14 -18.86
C GLU A 595 6.90 -8.65 -18.78
N GLN A 596 7.35 -9.31 -17.71
CA GLN A 596 7.07 -10.73 -17.47
C GLN A 596 5.57 -10.98 -17.27
N GLU A 597 4.88 -10.16 -16.47
CA GLU A 597 3.44 -10.25 -16.26
C GLU A 597 2.66 -10.03 -17.56
N ASP A 598 3.07 -9.05 -18.36
CA ASP A 598 2.50 -8.78 -19.68
C ASP A 598 2.67 -9.96 -20.65
N ILE A 599 3.86 -10.56 -20.72
CA ILE A 599 4.08 -11.75 -21.57
C ILE A 599 3.32 -12.96 -21.03
N GLN A 600 3.27 -13.15 -19.70
CA GLN A 600 2.51 -14.25 -19.10
C GLN A 600 1.01 -14.13 -19.36
N SER A 601 0.44 -12.91 -19.32
CA SER A 601 -0.97 -12.68 -19.65
C SER A 601 -1.25 -12.98 -21.13
N LYS A 602 -0.36 -12.56 -22.04
CA LYS A 602 -0.42 -12.90 -23.48
C LYS A 602 -0.34 -14.42 -23.69
N LEU A 603 0.62 -15.10 -23.06
CA LEU A 603 0.75 -16.57 -23.16
C LEU A 603 -0.51 -17.30 -22.67
N LYS A 604 -1.13 -16.86 -21.57
CA LYS A 604 -2.41 -17.41 -21.10
C LYS A 604 -3.54 -17.19 -22.13
N SER A 605 -3.59 -16.02 -22.75
CA SER A 605 -4.59 -15.72 -23.78
C SER A 605 -4.41 -16.59 -25.03
N TYR A 606 -3.17 -16.81 -25.50
CA TYR A 606 -2.89 -17.69 -26.63
C TYR A 606 -3.19 -19.16 -26.30
N LEU A 607 -2.90 -19.62 -25.08
CA LEU A 607 -3.28 -20.98 -24.65
C LEU A 607 -4.79 -21.18 -24.66
N ALA A 608 -5.56 -20.19 -24.22
CA ALA A 608 -7.03 -20.25 -24.29
C ALA A 608 -7.50 -20.32 -25.75
N GLN A 609 -6.98 -19.46 -26.63
CA GLN A 609 -7.33 -19.48 -28.06
C GLN A 609 -6.96 -20.82 -28.73
N ILE A 610 -5.80 -21.40 -28.40
CA ILE A 610 -5.38 -22.71 -28.91
C ILE A 610 -6.35 -23.82 -28.44
N GLU A 611 -6.83 -23.76 -27.20
CA GLU A 611 -7.80 -24.73 -26.68
C GLU A 611 -9.17 -24.56 -27.35
N ASP A 612 -9.61 -23.33 -27.57
CA ASP A 612 -10.85 -23.02 -28.29
C ASP A 612 -10.79 -23.56 -29.73
N ARG A 613 -9.70 -23.29 -30.47
CA ARG A 613 -9.51 -23.83 -31.83
C ARG A 613 -9.41 -25.34 -31.87
N LYS A 614 -8.76 -25.98 -30.89
CA LYS A 614 -8.78 -27.46 -30.79
C LYS A 614 -10.18 -28.00 -30.58
N SER A 615 -11.00 -27.33 -29.77
CA SER A 615 -12.40 -27.73 -29.56
C SER A 615 -13.20 -27.61 -30.86
N GLU A 616 -12.97 -26.56 -31.65
CA GLU A 616 -13.59 -26.36 -32.97
C GLU A 616 -13.15 -27.42 -33.98
N ILE A 617 -11.86 -27.77 -34.01
CA ILE A 617 -11.33 -28.87 -34.83
C ILE A 617 -12.03 -30.20 -34.46
N VAL A 618 -12.18 -30.50 -33.17
CA VAL A 618 -12.90 -31.69 -32.71
C VAL A 618 -14.37 -31.66 -33.17
N MET A 619 -15.05 -30.51 -33.06
CA MET A 619 -16.42 -30.34 -33.52
C MET A 619 -16.56 -30.53 -35.04
N LEU A 620 -15.60 -30.04 -35.84
CA LEU A 620 -15.57 -30.24 -37.29
C LEU A 620 -15.31 -31.71 -37.64
N GLN A 621 -14.39 -32.38 -36.95
CA GLN A 621 -14.14 -33.83 -37.11
C GLN A 621 -15.37 -34.68 -36.72
N GLU A 622 -16.15 -34.25 -35.72
CA GLU A 622 -17.41 -34.90 -35.37
C GLU A 622 -18.49 -34.68 -36.43
N ARG A 623 -18.56 -33.49 -37.03
CA ARG A 623 -19.46 -33.20 -38.17
C ARG A 623 -19.07 -34.01 -39.41
N GLU A 624 -17.78 -34.16 -39.68
CA GLU A 624 -17.27 -35.02 -40.76
C GLU A 624 -17.68 -36.48 -40.54
N LYS A 625 -17.48 -37.02 -39.33
CA LYS A 625 -17.94 -38.37 -38.96
C LYS A 625 -19.47 -38.52 -39.05
N ALA A 626 -20.23 -37.49 -38.65
CA ALA A 626 -21.68 -37.48 -38.78
C ALA A 626 -22.12 -37.46 -40.26
N LEU A 627 -21.39 -36.75 -41.12
CA LEU A 627 -21.61 -36.74 -42.56
C LEU A 627 -21.37 -38.14 -43.15
N TYR A 628 -20.25 -38.79 -42.83
CA TYR A 628 -20.00 -40.19 -43.23
C TYR A 628 -21.07 -41.15 -42.70
N ALA A 629 -21.50 -41.01 -41.44
CA ALA A 629 -22.58 -41.83 -40.89
C ALA A 629 -23.94 -41.58 -41.59
N SER A 630 -24.23 -40.34 -41.97
CA SER A 630 -25.44 -39.98 -42.73
C SER A 630 -25.41 -40.54 -44.16
N PHE A 631 -24.22 -40.59 -44.77
CA PHE A 631 -23.99 -41.21 -46.06
C PHE A 631 -24.18 -42.73 -45.99
N GLU A 632 -23.56 -43.39 -45.01
CA GLU A 632 -23.73 -44.83 -44.76
C GLU A 632 -25.20 -45.20 -44.49
N ALA A 633 -25.93 -44.37 -43.74
CA ALA A 633 -27.36 -44.56 -43.49
C ALA A 633 -28.21 -44.40 -44.76
N SER A 634 -27.79 -43.55 -45.70
CA SER A 634 -28.50 -43.31 -46.97
C SER A 634 -28.21 -44.40 -48.02
N LEU A 635 -27.06 -45.08 -47.94
CA LEU A 635 -26.67 -46.15 -48.85
C LEU A 635 -27.40 -47.48 -48.60
N GLY A 636 -27.80 -47.80 -47.36
CA GLY A 636 -28.52 -49.05 -47.02
C GLY A 636 -27.69 -50.33 -47.20
N GLU A 637 -28.17 -51.45 -46.64
CA GLU A 637 -27.38 -52.69 -46.48
C GLU A 637 -27.09 -53.46 -47.78
N ASN A 638 -27.64 -53.11 -48.96
CA ASN A 638 -27.39 -53.79 -50.24
C ASN A 638 -27.64 -52.86 -51.46
N ASN A 639 -26.65 -52.06 -51.86
CA ASN A 639 -26.71 -51.26 -53.11
C ASN A 639 -25.55 -51.64 -54.03
N GLU A 640 -25.85 -52.04 -55.28
CA GLU A 640 -24.85 -52.41 -56.30
C GLU A 640 -23.95 -51.23 -56.70
N PHE A 641 -24.39 -50.00 -56.43
CA PHE A 641 -23.67 -48.75 -56.70
C PHE A 641 -22.93 -48.17 -55.49
N ALA A 642 -22.84 -48.89 -54.36
CA ALA A 642 -22.22 -48.38 -53.14
C ALA A 642 -20.73 -48.01 -53.34
N ASP A 643 -19.99 -48.82 -54.09
CA ASP A 643 -18.58 -48.55 -54.42
C ASP A 643 -18.45 -47.30 -55.32
N PHE A 644 -19.38 -47.12 -56.27
CA PHE A 644 -19.43 -45.97 -57.17
C PHE A 644 -19.78 -44.67 -56.41
N LEU A 645 -20.82 -44.67 -55.59
CA LEU A 645 -21.22 -43.51 -54.79
C LEU A 645 -20.17 -43.15 -53.73
N THR A 646 -19.51 -44.15 -53.15
CA THR A 646 -18.39 -43.93 -52.21
C THR A 646 -17.17 -43.35 -52.94
N SER A 647 -16.92 -43.76 -54.20
CA SER A 647 -15.87 -43.16 -55.03
C SER A 647 -16.18 -41.70 -55.38
N ILE A 648 -17.44 -41.37 -55.68
CA ILE A 648 -17.88 -39.98 -55.94
C ILE A 648 -17.76 -39.12 -54.69
N LEU A 649 -18.18 -39.63 -53.52
CA LEU A 649 -18.02 -38.92 -52.26
C LEU A 649 -16.54 -38.71 -51.95
N LYS A 650 -15.68 -39.71 -52.18
CA LYS A 650 -14.25 -39.67 -51.86
C LYS A 650 -13.43 -38.78 -52.80
N LYS A 651 -13.86 -38.61 -54.06
CA LYS A 651 -13.14 -37.86 -55.09
C LYS A 651 -12.98 -36.38 -54.71
N GLU A 652 -11.73 -35.97 -54.51
CA GLU A 652 -11.36 -34.56 -54.34
C GLU A 652 -11.64 -33.77 -55.63
N VAL A 653 -12.12 -32.54 -55.51
CA VAL A 653 -12.20 -31.60 -56.64
C VAL A 653 -11.10 -30.58 -56.44
N GLU A 654 -10.12 -30.58 -57.34
CA GLU A 654 -9.07 -29.57 -57.42
C GLU A 654 -9.72 -28.24 -57.86
N TYR A 655 -10.13 -27.42 -56.89
CA TYR A 655 -10.55 -26.04 -57.16
C TYR A 655 -9.29 -25.16 -57.16
N VAL A 656 -8.87 -24.77 -58.36
CA VAL A 656 -7.92 -23.67 -58.56
C VAL A 656 -8.60 -22.38 -58.09
N GLU A 657 -8.26 -21.93 -56.89
CA GLU A 657 -8.58 -20.57 -56.46
C GLU A 657 -7.78 -19.61 -57.35
N LYS A 658 -8.50 -18.75 -58.09
CA LYS A 658 -7.88 -17.62 -58.78
C LYS A 658 -7.42 -16.64 -57.71
N GLU A 659 -6.14 -16.68 -57.37
CA GLU A 659 -5.47 -15.54 -56.77
C GLU A 659 -5.47 -14.39 -57.80
N GLU A 660 -6.26 -13.35 -57.54
CA GLU A 660 -6.03 -12.05 -58.16
C GLU A 660 -4.72 -11.50 -57.61
N ALA A 661 -3.71 -11.51 -58.47
CA ALA A 661 -2.43 -10.86 -58.23
C ALA A 661 -2.62 -9.33 -58.21
N GLU A 662 -2.66 -8.73 -57.03
CA GLU A 662 -2.18 -7.36 -56.85
C GLU A 662 -0.69 -7.41 -56.47
N ARG A 663 0.13 -7.00 -57.43
CA ARG A 663 1.54 -6.67 -57.22
C ARG A 663 1.61 -5.33 -56.49
N GLU A 664 2.26 -5.29 -55.35
CA GLU A 664 3.12 -4.16 -55.00
C GLU A 664 4.50 -4.70 -54.61
N ALA A 665 5.49 -4.32 -55.40
CA ALA A 665 6.92 -4.42 -55.12
C ALA A 665 7.29 -3.28 -54.16
N ASP A 666 8.07 -3.53 -53.12
CA ASP A 666 9.45 -3.06 -52.90
C ASP A 666 9.62 -3.07 -51.36
N GLU A 667 10.74 -3.31 -50.67
CA GLU A 667 12.15 -3.59 -50.93
C GLU A 667 12.73 -4.05 -49.56
N GLU A 668 13.74 -4.95 -49.56
CA GLU A 668 14.96 -4.97 -48.71
C GLU A 668 14.87 -4.85 -47.16
N ASN A 669 15.58 -5.59 -46.27
CA ASN A 669 16.90 -6.22 -46.31
C ASN A 669 17.10 -7.24 -45.14
N GLU A 670 17.90 -8.27 -45.43
CA GLU A 670 18.93 -8.94 -44.62
C GLU A 670 18.70 -9.33 -43.14
N ASN A 671 18.68 -10.65 -42.87
CA ASN A 671 19.82 -11.35 -42.23
C ASN A 671 19.59 -12.87 -42.26
N GLY A 672 20.51 -13.59 -42.89
CA GLY A 672 20.57 -15.06 -42.86
C GLY A 672 21.59 -15.55 -41.85
N GLU A 673 21.34 -16.73 -41.27
CA GLU A 673 22.26 -17.86 -41.02
C GLU A 673 21.33 -19.07 -40.70
N GLU A 674 21.20 -20.02 -41.63
CA GLU A 674 21.76 -21.39 -41.58
C GLU A 674 21.19 -22.29 -40.46
N ASP A 675 20.31 -23.22 -40.83
CA ASP A 675 20.52 -24.68 -40.58
C ASP A 675 19.54 -25.50 -41.45
N ASP A 676 20.01 -25.88 -42.63
CA ASP A 676 19.36 -26.78 -43.59
C ASP A 676 19.94 -28.19 -43.42
N GLU A 677 19.29 -29.03 -42.62
CA GLU A 677 19.41 -30.48 -42.77
C GLU A 677 18.03 -31.15 -42.60
N LYS A 678 17.34 -31.35 -43.74
CA LYS A 678 16.37 -32.43 -43.89
C LYS A 678 16.77 -33.33 -45.05
N PRO A 679 16.88 -34.65 -44.83
CA PRO A 679 17.45 -35.56 -45.80
C PRO A 679 16.47 -35.80 -46.95
N ASP A 680 17.05 -35.76 -48.15
CA ASP A 680 16.56 -36.37 -49.38
C ASP A 680 16.02 -37.78 -49.12
N LEU A 681 14.70 -37.94 -49.22
CA LEU A 681 14.08 -39.21 -49.58
C LEU A 681 13.32 -39.02 -50.88
N LYS A 682 14.09 -39.00 -51.97
CA LYS A 682 13.63 -39.49 -53.27
C LYS A 682 13.11 -40.91 -53.06
N THR A 683 11.78 -41.06 -53.06
CA THR A 683 11.16 -42.37 -53.23
C THR A 683 10.47 -42.35 -54.59
N ASP A 684 10.92 -43.28 -55.41
CA ASP A 684 10.70 -43.42 -56.83
C ASP A 684 9.23 -43.31 -57.27
N GLU A 685 9.04 -42.56 -58.35
CA GLU A 685 8.03 -42.86 -59.36
C GLU A 685 8.09 -44.36 -59.72
N LYS A 686 7.00 -45.10 -59.45
CA LYS A 686 6.52 -46.21 -60.29
C LYS A 686 5.20 -46.78 -59.78
N ASN A 687 4.19 -46.70 -60.66
CA ASN A 687 2.96 -47.48 -60.74
C ASN A 687 1.97 -47.34 -59.56
N CYS A 688 0.70 -47.02 -59.77
CA CYS A 688 -0.16 -47.50 -60.85
C CYS A 688 -0.89 -46.38 -61.57
N GLY A 689 -0.77 -46.34 -62.90
CA GLY A 689 -1.89 -45.92 -63.72
C GLY A 689 -3.03 -46.92 -63.55
N SER A 690 -4.03 -46.55 -62.77
CA SER A 690 -5.39 -46.97 -63.09
C SER A 690 -5.95 -45.89 -64.00
N GLU A 691 -6.37 -46.31 -65.19
CA GLU A 691 -7.20 -45.49 -66.07
C GLU A 691 -8.42 -45.04 -65.26
N ASP A 692 -8.42 -43.78 -64.83
CA ASP A 692 -9.65 -43.07 -64.52
C ASP A 692 -10.41 -42.99 -65.83
N VAL A 693 -11.32 -43.93 -66.03
CA VAL A 693 -12.44 -43.73 -66.94
C VAL A 693 -13.11 -42.46 -66.44
N VAL A 694 -12.92 -41.38 -67.19
CA VAL A 694 -13.66 -40.13 -67.05
C VAL A 694 -15.13 -40.46 -67.33
N PHE A 695 -15.83 -40.94 -66.30
CA PHE A 695 -17.27 -40.86 -66.26
C PHE A 695 -17.60 -39.38 -65.99
N ASP A 696 -18.36 -38.81 -66.90
CA ASP A 696 -18.95 -37.48 -66.75
C ASP A 696 -19.92 -37.52 -65.56
N ASP A 697 -19.50 -36.93 -64.43
CA ASP A 697 -20.18 -36.94 -63.13
C ASP A 697 -21.55 -36.20 -63.13
N SER A 698 -22.08 -35.90 -64.32
CA SER A 698 -23.35 -35.22 -64.58
C SER A 698 -24.53 -36.18 -64.81
N VAL A 699 -24.28 -37.48 -65.02
CA VAL A 699 -25.30 -38.43 -65.49
C VAL A 699 -25.51 -39.57 -64.49
N CYS A 700 -26.74 -39.66 -63.97
CA CYS A 700 -27.19 -40.75 -63.13
C CYS A 700 -27.13 -42.10 -63.89
N PRO A 701 -26.46 -43.15 -63.38
CA PRO A 701 -26.46 -44.46 -64.02
C PRO A 701 -27.87 -45.06 -64.10
N GLU A 702 -28.21 -45.75 -65.19
CA GLU A 702 -29.52 -46.41 -65.37
C GLU A 702 -29.74 -47.47 -64.28
N GLY A 703 -30.61 -47.15 -63.31
CA GLY A 703 -30.96 -48.02 -62.17
C GLY A 703 -30.69 -47.41 -60.78
N CYS A 704 -30.01 -46.26 -60.68
CA CYS A 704 -29.83 -45.53 -59.43
C CYS A 704 -30.95 -44.49 -59.25
N SER A 705 -31.47 -44.31 -58.03
CA SER A 705 -32.46 -43.24 -57.78
C SER A 705 -31.78 -41.87 -57.88
N GLU A 706 -32.37 -40.99 -58.68
CA GLU A 706 -31.88 -39.62 -58.93
C GLU A 706 -31.71 -38.83 -57.63
N ASP A 707 -32.59 -39.07 -56.64
CA ASP A 707 -32.52 -38.48 -55.30
C ASP A 707 -31.27 -38.91 -54.50
N LEU A 708 -30.85 -40.17 -54.57
CA LEU A 708 -29.64 -40.64 -53.85
C LEU A 708 -28.37 -40.08 -54.48
N PHE A 709 -28.34 -39.94 -55.80
CA PHE A 709 -27.22 -39.35 -56.53
C PHE A 709 -27.07 -37.85 -56.22
N LEU A 710 -28.16 -37.08 -56.28
CA LEU A 710 -28.17 -35.67 -55.91
C LEU A 710 -27.79 -35.45 -54.44
N ASN A 711 -28.29 -36.29 -53.52
CA ASN A 711 -27.91 -36.25 -52.12
C ASN A 711 -26.42 -36.58 -51.92
N THR A 712 -25.86 -37.51 -52.68
CA THR A 712 -24.41 -37.83 -52.62
C THR A 712 -23.54 -36.66 -53.10
N ILE A 713 -23.98 -35.91 -54.11
CA ILE A 713 -23.29 -34.70 -54.58
C ILE A 713 -23.38 -33.58 -53.52
N GLN A 714 -24.54 -33.40 -52.88
CA GLN A 714 -24.70 -32.44 -51.79
C GLN A 714 -23.83 -32.78 -50.57
N LEU A 715 -23.77 -34.05 -50.18
CA LEU A 715 -22.90 -34.54 -49.10
C LEU A 715 -21.42 -34.37 -49.46
N ARG A 716 -21.04 -34.54 -50.72
CA ARG A 716 -19.68 -34.24 -51.21
C ARG A 716 -19.33 -32.76 -51.07
N GLN A 717 -20.23 -31.85 -51.45
CA GLN A 717 -20.03 -30.41 -51.28
C GLN A 717 -19.91 -30.02 -49.79
N GLN A 718 -20.76 -30.60 -48.94
CA GLN A 718 -20.71 -30.38 -47.49
C GLN A 718 -19.41 -30.93 -46.88
N ARG A 719 -18.93 -32.09 -47.35
CA ARG A 719 -17.65 -32.67 -46.92
C ARG A 719 -16.49 -31.76 -47.29
N ILE A 720 -16.41 -31.32 -48.54
CA ILE A 720 -15.35 -30.42 -49.01
C ILE A 720 -15.38 -29.09 -48.22
N ALA A 721 -16.55 -28.56 -47.90
CA ALA A 721 -16.68 -27.37 -47.06
C ALA A 721 -16.17 -27.60 -45.62
N ILE A 722 -16.45 -28.76 -45.03
CA ILE A 722 -15.95 -29.15 -43.70
C ILE A 722 -14.43 -29.38 -43.74
N GLU A 723 -13.90 -30.06 -44.77
CA GLU A 723 -12.47 -30.31 -44.96
C GLU A 723 -11.68 -29.00 -45.14
N LYS A 724 -12.21 -28.05 -45.94
CA LYS A 724 -11.64 -26.70 -46.07
C LYS A 724 -11.64 -25.95 -44.73
N ALA A 725 -12.76 -25.94 -44.02
CA ALA A 725 -12.85 -25.30 -42.71
C ALA A 725 -11.91 -25.95 -41.68
N LEU A 726 -11.73 -27.27 -41.75
CA LEU A 726 -10.81 -28.01 -40.88
C LEU A 726 -9.35 -27.65 -41.19
N ALA A 727 -8.98 -27.59 -42.47
CA ALA A 727 -7.63 -27.18 -42.89
C ALA A 727 -7.33 -25.70 -42.53
N GLU A 728 -8.31 -24.80 -42.65
CA GLU A 728 -8.19 -23.41 -42.22
C GLU A 728 -7.98 -23.29 -40.71
N GLU A 729 -8.80 -23.98 -39.90
CA GLU A 729 -8.68 -23.95 -38.44
C GLU A 729 -7.40 -24.65 -37.93
N GLU A 730 -6.95 -25.72 -38.60
CA GLU A 730 -5.66 -26.35 -38.31
C GLU A 730 -4.50 -25.41 -38.63
N LYS A 731 -4.56 -24.66 -39.73
CA LYS A 731 -3.55 -23.64 -40.08
C LYS A 731 -3.51 -22.53 -39.04
N VAL A 732 -4.66 -21.98 -38.64
CA VAL A 732 -4.76 -20.96 -37.58
C VAL A 732 -4.23 -21.48 -36.24
N ALA A 733 -4.55 -22.72 -35.87
CA ALA A 733 -4.04 -23.33 -34.65
C ALA A 733 -2.51 -23.52 -34.67
N VAL A 734 -1.94 -23.86 -35.83
CA VAL A 734 -0.48 -23.96 -36.02
C VAL A 734 0.18 -22.59 -35.92
N ASP A 735 -0.40 -21.54 -36.52
CA ASP A 735 0.16 -20.19 -36.47
C ASP A 735 0.08 -19.59 -35.05
N LEU A 736 -1.04 -19.77 -34.33
CA LEU A 736 -1.17 -19.42 -32.91
C LEU A 736 -0.14 -20.15 -32.04
N LYS A 737 0.16 -21.41 -32.35
CA LYS A 737 1.17 -22.20 -31.64
C LYS A 737 2.58 -21.67 -31.88
N LYS A 738 2.91 -21.23 -33.10
CA LYS A 738 4.20 -20.58 -33.40
C LYS A 738 4.36 -19.28 -32.61
N GLU A 739 3.32 -18.44 -32.57
CA GLU A 739 3.33 -17.20 -31.77
C GLU A 739 3.50 -17.47 -30.27
N TYR A 740 2.81 -18.51 -29.76
CA TYR A 740 2.99 -18.97 -28.39
C TYR A 740 4.43 -19.41 -28.11
N ASP A 741 5.03 -20.21 -28.98
CA ASP A 741 6.40 -20.70 -28.81
C ASP A 741 7.42 -19.55 -28.83
N VAL A 742 7.25 -18.55 -29.70
CA VAL A 742 8.08 -17.33 -29.73
C VAL A 742 7.97 -16.54 -28.42
N LEU A 743 6.75 -16.34 -27.92
CA LEU A 743 6.54 -15.65 -26.63
C LEU A 743 7.07 -16.47 -25.45
N ALA A 744 7.02 -17.80 -25.51
CA ALA A 744 7.56 -18.68 -24.47
C ALA A 744 9.09 -18.63 -24.41
N ILE A 745 9.77 -18.44 -25.55
CA ILE A 745 11.21 -18.19 -25.59
C ILE A 745 11.52 -16.82 -24.96
N LYS A 746 10.82 -15.76 -25.36
CA LYS A 746 10.98 -14.41 -24.77
C LYS A 746 10.72 -14.42 -23.25
N ALA A 747 9.73 -15.16 -22.77
CA ALA A 747 9.45 -15.30 -21.33
C ALA A 747 10.62 -15.94 -20.57
N LYS A 748 11.31 -16.92 -21.16
CA LYS A 748 12.51 -17.53 -20.57
C LYS A 748 13.67 -16.56 -20.57
N GLU A 749 13.88 -15.80 -21.65
CA GLU A 749 14.92 -14.78 -21.73
C GLU A 749 14.71 -13.70 -20.65
N ILE A 750 13.49 -13.18 -20.52
CA ILE A 750 13.15 -12.22 -19.46
C ILE A 750 13.38 -12.83 -18.08
N ALA A 751 12.95 -14.07 -17.83
CA ALA A 751 13.21 -14.74 -16.55
C ALA A 751 14.71 -14.87 -16.26
N THR A 752 15.54 -15.20 -17.25
CA THR A 752 17.01 -15.24 -17.07
C THR A 752 17.62 -13.86 -16.85
N SER A 753 17.08 -12.82 -17.49
CA SER A 753 17.51 -11.44 -17.28
C SER A 753 17.12 -10.94 -15.89
N LEU A 754 15.92 -11.29 -15.41
CA LEU A 754 15.43 -11.00 -14.07
C LEU A 754 16.28 -11.72 -13.01
N ASP A 755 16.62 -12.99 -13.23
CA ASP A 755 17.54 -13.72 -12.35
C ASP A 755 18.93 -13.07 -12.31
N LYS A 756 19.39 -12.50 -13.42
CA LYS A 756 20.68 -11.80 -13.49
C LYS A 756 20.63 -10.46 -12.74
N THR A 757 19.62 -9.63 -12.98
CA THR A 757 19.45 -8.34 -12.27
C THR A 757 19.21 -8.54 -10.78
N ASN A 758 18.45 -9.56 -10.38
CA ASN A 758 18.29 -9.93 -8.97
C ASN A 758 19.62 -10.33 -8.32
N ARG A 759 20.47 -11.09 -8.99
CA ARG A 759 21.83 -11.41 -8.48
C ARG A 759 22.73 -10.18 -8.40
N GLU A 760 22.61 -9.25 -9.35
CA GLU A 760 23.33 -7.97 -9.32
C GLU A 760 22.86 -7.10 -8.15
N LEU A 761 21.54 -7.04 -7.88
CA LEU A 761 20.98 -6.39 -6.71
C LEU A 761 21.46 -7.06 -5.42
N GLU A 762 21.42 -8.39 -5.32
CA GLU A 762 21.96 -9.12 -4.16
C GLU A 762 23.45 -8.78 -3.94
N ALA A 763 24.27 -8.80 -4.99
CA ALA A 763 25.69 -8.44 -4.92
C ALA A 763 25.89 -6.98 -4.48
N PHE A 764 25.04 -6.06 -4.95
CA PHE A 764 25.07 -4.67 -4.52
C PHE A 764 24.68 -4.51 -3.04
N GLN A 765 23.68 -5.25 -2.57
CA GLN A 765 23.29 -5.28 -1.15
C GLN A 765 24.45 -5.80 -0.28
N TRP A 766 25.23 -6.75 -0.77
CA TRP A 766 26.45 -7.20 -0.11
C TRP A 766 27.55 -6.14 -0.07
N GLU A 767 27.77 -5.42 -1.17
CA GLU A 767 28.73 -4.31 -1.19
C GLU A 767 28.31 -3.21 -0.19
N LYS A 768 27.02 -2.89 -0.14
CA LYS A 768 26.44 -1.96 0.84
C LYS A 768 26.70 -2.43 2.27
N LEU A 769 26.44 -3.70 2.58
CA LEU A 769 26.73 -4.27 3.90
C LEU A 769 28.23 -4.22 4.22
N HIS A 770 29.10 -4.51 3.25
CA HIS A 770 30.55 -4.46 3.42
C HIS A 770 31.01 -3.05 3.79
N ARG A 771 30.60 -2.04 3.02
CA ARG A 771 30.92 -0.63 3.29
C ARG A 771 30.38 -0.15 4.64
N LEU A 772 29.24 -0.68 5.10
CA LEU A 772 28.72 -0.37 6.44
C LEU A 772 29.51 -1.07 7.55
N ASN A 773 30.01 -2.29 7.31
CA ASN A 773 30.81 -3.02 8.28
C ASN A 773 32.24 -2.46 8.43
N GLU A 774 32.71 -1.64 7.48
CA GLU A 774 33.98 -0.89 7.58
C GLU A 774 33.91 0.24 8.62
N LEU A 775 32.71 0.64 9.05
CA LEU A 775 32.55 1.68 10.07
C LEU A 775 32.87 1.16 11.47
N ASP A 776 33.72 1.89 12.17
CA ASP A 776 34.10 1.58 13.54
C ASP A 776 32.96 1.92 14.53
N VAL A 777 32.54 0.93 15.32
CA VAL A 777 31.53 1.12 16.37
C VAL A 777 32.20 1.11 17.74
N VAL A 778 32.05 2.22 18.47
CA VAL A 778 32.60 2.35 19.83
C VAL A 778 31.67 1.67 20.84
N VAL A 779 32.19 0.68 21.57
CA VAL A 779 31.47 -0.01 22.63
C VAL A 779 32.14 0.23 23.99
N PRO A 780 31.49 0.95 24.93
CA PRO A 780 32.04 1.14 26.26
C PRO A 780 31.88 -0.14 27.10
N LEU A 781 32.99 -0.76 27.46
CA LEU A 781 33.02 -1.95 28.31
C LEU A 781 33.53 -1.60 29.72
N ARG A 782 32.90 -2.18 30.74
CA ARG A 782 33.44 -2.16 32.10
C ARG A 782 34.47 -3.26 32.24
N LEU A 783 35.50 -3.03 33.06
CA LEU A 783 36.60 -3.99 33.25
C LEU A 783 36.12 -5.40 33.65
N HIS A 784 35.08 -5.51 34.49
CA HIS A 784 34.53 -6.80 34.90
C HIS A 784 33.74 -7.54 33.81
N GLN A 785 33.39 -6.87 32.70
CA GLN A 785 32.68 -7.49 31.58
C GLN A 785 33.65 -8.21 30.63
N VAL A 786 34.95 -7.93 30.72
CA VAL A 786 35.98 -8.58 29.91
C VAL A 786 36.31 -9.94 30.52
N GLN A 787 35.78 -11.01 29.91
CA GLN A 787 36.04 -12.40 30.33
C GLN A 787 37.12 -13.09 29.48
N CYS A 788 37.55 -12.45 28.40
CA CYS A 788 38.64 -12.95 27.55
C CYS A 788 39.98 -12.56 28.18
N LEU A 789 40.47 -13.42 29.09
CA LEU A 789 41.80 -13.32 29.67
C LEU A 789 42.72 -14.31 28.95
N VAL A 790 43.87 -13.83 28.45
CA VAL A 790 44.93 -14.67 27.91
C VAL A 790 45.98 -14.78 29.01
N ASP A 791 46.28 -16.00 29.48
CA ASP A 791 47.22 -16.27 30.58
C ASP A 791 46.93 -15.52 31.89
N GLY A 792 45.67 -15.18 32.17
CA GLY A 792 45.25 -14.50 33.39
C GLY A 792 45.49 -12.98 33.40
N GLU A 793 46.06 -12.42 32.33
CA GLU A 793 46.21 -10.97 32.13
C GLU A 793 45.26 -10.44 31.06
N MET A 794 44.98 -9.13 31.11
CA MET A 794 44.19 -8.45 30.09
C MET A 794 45.03 -8.29 28.81
N PRO A 795 44.54 -8.76 27.65
CA PRO A 795 45.19 -8.49 26.37
C PRO A 795 45.33 -6.98 26.14
N ARG A 796 46.48 -6.54 25.62
CA ARG A 796 46.69 -5.14 25.22
C ARG A 796 45.92 -4.79 23.95
N ASP A 797 45.76 -5.77 23.05
CA ASP A 797 45.04 -5.64 21.79
C ASP A 797 43.84 -6.60 21.75
N PHE A 798 42.67 -6.07 21.42
CA PHE A 798 41.42 -6.83 21.30
C PHE A 798 41.01 -7.12 19.85
N SER A 799 41.84 -6.79 18.85
CA SER A 799 41.50 -6.85 17.42
C SER A 799 41.09 -8.25 16.93
N GLN A 800 41.52 -9.31 17.62
CA GLN A 800 41.16 -10.70 17.29
C GLN A 800 40.03 -11.27 18.16
N THR A 801 39.39 -10.45 19.01
CA THR A 801 38.33 -10.91 19.92
C THR A 801 36.95 -10.53 19.41
N LEU A 802 35.97 -11.41 19.62
CA LEU A 802 34.57 -11.19 19.28
C LEU A 802 33.78 -10.83 20.54
N VAL A 803 32.99 -9.77 20.46
CA VAL A 803 32.12 -9.32 21.54
C VAL A 803 30.75 -9.97 21.38
N PHE A 804 30.34 -10.77 22.38
CA PHE A 804 29.02 -11.40 22.43
C PHE A 804 28.23 -10.90 23.64
N THR A 805 26.90 -10.83 23.49
CA THR A 805 26.03 -10.64 24.66
C THR A 805 25.94 -11.95 25.45
N ASN A 806 25.86 -11.86 26.78
CA ASN A 806 25.74 -13.05 27.63
C ASN A 806 24.53 -13.93 27.26
N GLN A 807 23.43 -13.30 26.83
CA GLN A 807 22.23 -14.00 26.38
C GLN A 807 22.47 -14.80 25.10
N SER A 808 23.11 -14.19 24.09
CA SER A 808 23.43 -14.88 22.82
C SER A 808 24.41 -16.05 23.05
N LEU A 809 25.40 -15.89 23.92
CA LEU A 809 26.34 -16.95 24.28
C LEU A 809 25.62 -18.13 24.96
N GLN A 810 24.78 -17.84 25.95
CA GLN A 810 23.99 -18.88 26.63
C GLN A 810 23.02 -19.57 25.67
N TYR A 811 22.39 -18.82 24.76
CA TYR A 811 21.52 -19.39 23.73
C TYR A 811 22.29 -20.35 22.82
N LEU A 812 23.47 -19.95 22.33
CA LEU A 812 24.30 -20.81 21.47
C LEU A 812 24.74 -22.09 22.21
N GLN A 813 25.12 -21.97 23.49
CA GLN A 813 25.45 -23.13 24.32
C GLN A 813 24.27 -24.09 24.48
N LYS A 814 23.05 -23.58 24.72
CA LYS A 814 21.84 -24.39 24.78
C LYS A 814 21.53 -25.03 23.42
N ARG A 815 21.60 -24.25 22.34
CA ARG A 815 21.32 -24.71 20.98
C ARG A 815 22.27 -25.82 20.54
N ILE A 816 23.54 -25.81 20.95
CA ILE A 816 24.48 -26.92 20.71
C ILE A 816 23.98 -28.22 21.35
N VAL A 817 23.42 -28.16 22.55
CA VAL A 817 22.84 -29.33 23.22
C VAL A 817 21.57 -29.79 22.50
N ASP A 818 20.69 -28.86 22.12
CA ASP A 818 19.46 -29.16 21.40
C ASP A 818 19.75 -29.82 20.04
N GLN A 819 20.69 -29.27 19.27
CA GLN A 819 21.12 -29.85 18.00
C GLN A 819 21.70 -31.26 18.15
N ARG A 820 22.39 -31.56 19.27
CA ARG A 820 22.88 -32.92 19.54
C ARG A 820 21.71 -33.88 19.77
N ASN A 821 20.65 -33.42 20.44
CA ASN A 821 19.44 -34.21 20.68
C ASN A 821 18.63 -34.39 19.38
N GLU A 822 18.43 -33.32 18.60
CA GLU A 822 17.78 -33.37 17.29
C GLU A 822 18.51 -34.31 16.32
N LYS A 823 19.85 -34.24 16.26
CA LYS A 823 20.66 -35.19 15.47
C LYS A 823 20.47 -36.63 15.90
N ARG A 824 20.26 -36.88 17.20
CA ARG A 824 19.96 -38.24 17.71
C ARG A 824 18.58 -38.69 17.25
N MET A 825 17.56 -37.86 17.43
CA MET A 825 16.18 -38.14 17.01
C MET A 825 16.09 -38.39 15.49
N GLN A 826 16.71 -37.53 14.68
CA GLN A 826 16.74 -37.69 13.22
C GLN A 826 17.46 -38.98 12.78
N ARG A 827 18.50 -39.41 13.50
CA ARG A 827 19.14 -40.72 13.26
C ARG A 827 18.21 -41.88 13.56
N GLU A 828 17.37 -41.79 14.61
CA GLU A 828 16.38 -42.81 14.93
C GLU A 828 15.26 -42.86 13.88
N ILE A 829 14.75 -41.71 13.44
CA ILE A 829 13.77 -41.62 12.35
C ILE A 829 14.34 -42.22 11.07
N HIS A 830 15.57 -41.84 10.70
CA HIS A 830 16.26 -42.39 9.52
C HIS A 830 16.46 -43.90 9.61
N LYS A 831 16.72 -44.43 10.82
CA LYS A 831 16.84 -45.88 11.04
C LYS A 831 15.49 -46.58 10.80
N LYS A 832 14.40 -46.05 11.36
CA LYS A 832 13.04 -46.57 11.13
C LYS A 832 12.64 -46.50 9.66
N ALA A 833 12.91 -45.39 8.97
CA ALA A 833 12.65 -45.24 7.54
C ALA A 833 13.44 -46.25 6.69
N LYS A 834 14.69 -46.55 7.06
CA LYS A 834 15.48 -47.61 6.42
C LYS A 834 14.93 -49.01 6.68
N GLU A 835 14.39 -49.28 7.86
CA GLU A 835 13.73 -50.54 8.19
C GLU A 835 12.44 -50.69 7.35
N GLN A 836 11.59 -49.67 7.31
CA GLN A 836 10.40 -49.64 6.46
C GLN A 836 10.72 -49.80 4.98
N TYR A 837 11.78 -49.14 4.48
CA TYR A 837 12.21 -49.32 3.09
C TYR A 837 12.61 -50.77 2.78
N LYS A 838 13.26 -51.46 3.74
CA LYS A 838 13.61 -52.88 3.58
C LYS A 838 12.37 -53.77 3.60
N GLU A 839 11.42 -53.51 4.49
CA GLU A 839 10.13 -54.22 4.56
C GLU A 839 9.37 -54.04 3.23
N LEU A 840 9.18 -52.81 2.77
CA LEU A 840 8.52 -52.53 1.48
C LEU A 840 9.23 -53.20 0.28
N LEU A 841 10.55 -53.33 0.32
CA LEU A 841 11.30 -54.04 -0.73
C LEU A 841 11.09 -55.56 -0.64
N GLN A 842 10.92 -56.12 0.56
CA GLN A 842 10.54 -57.52 0.76
C GLN A 842 9.11 -57.75 0.28
N ASP A 843 8.17 -56.93 0.72
CA ASP A 843 6.76 -56.98 0.30
C ASP A 843 6.64 -56.86 -1.21
N LYS A 844 7.37 -55.93 -1.85
CA LYS A 844 7.40 -55.82 -3.31
C LYS A 844 7.84 -57.13 -3.97
N LYS A 845 8.87 -57.79 -3.45
CA LYS A 845 9.35 -59.07 -3.99
C LYS A 845 8.36 -60.20 -3.73
N GLU A 846 7.66 -60.19 -2.59
CA GLU A 846 6.62 -61.16 -2.29
C GLU A 846 5.41 -60.97 -3.20
N MET A 847 4.91 -59.74 -3.36
CA MET A 847 3.85 -59.40 -4.31
C MET A 847 4.24 -59.73 -5.75
N GLU A 848 5.48 -59.49 -6.17
CA GLU A 848 5.97 -59.91 -7.50
C GLU A 848 5.96 -61.44 -7.67
N LYS A 849 6.25 -62.21 -6.61
CA LYS A 849 6.15 -63.67 -6.64
C LYS A 849 4.68 -64.12 -6.68
N GLU A 850 3.82 -63.50 -5.88
CA GLU A 850 2.38 -63.80 -5.88
C GLU A 850 1.74 -63.49 -7.23
N ILE A 851 2.09 -62.36 -7.85
CA ILE A 851 1.65 -62.01 -9.21
C ILE A 851 2.08 -63.09 -10.19
N LYS A 852 3.36 -63.52 -10.17
CA LYS A 852 3.85 -64.61 -11.03
C LYS A 852 3.11 -65.92 -10.79
N GLN A 853 2.87 -66.29 -9.53
CA GLN A 853 2.11 -67.50 -9.19
C GLN A 853 0.66 -67.43 -9.67
N LEU A 854 0.02 -66.26 -9.56
CA LEU A 854 -1.33 -66.03 -10.07
C LEU A 854 -1.37 -66.05 -11.60
N GLU A 855 -0.39 -65.46 -12.28
CA GLU A 855 -0.23 -65.52 -13.73
C GLU A 855 -0.04 -66.97 -14.20
N GLU A 856 0.86 -67.74 -13.57
CA GLU A 856 1.06 -69.15 -13.85
C GLU A 856 -0.21 -69.98 -13.62
N ARG A 857 -0.90 -69.76 -12.50
CA ARG A 857 -2.18 -70.43 -12.20
C ARG A 857 -3.26 -70.06 -13.22
N CYS A 858 -3.36 -68.79 -13.61
CA CYS A 858 -4.27 -68.34 -14.66
C CYS A 858 -3.92 -68.99 -16.01
N ASN A 859 -2.64 -69.07 -16.35
CA ASN A 859 -2.16 -69.74 -17.56
C ASN A 859 -2.49 -71.24 -17.56
N LEU A 860 -2.27 -71.94 -16.44
CA LEU A 860 -2.65 -73.34 -16.29
C LEU A 860 -4.16 -73.54 -16.43
N LEU A 861 -4.98 -72.72 -15.76
CA LEU A 861 -6.44 -72.78 -15.88
C LEU A 861 -6.93 -72.46 -17.30
N MET A 862 -6.25 -71.56 -18.03
CA MET A 862 -6.52 -71.30 -19.44
C MET A 862 -6.19 -72.49 -20.32
N MET A 863 -5.03 -73.12 -20.10
CA MET A 863 -4.61 -74.30 -20.83
C MET A 863 -5.53 -75.49 -20.56
N GLU A 864 -5.97 -75.71 -19.32
CA GLU A 864 -6.94 -76.76 -18.98
C GLU A 864 -8.31 -76.53 -19.61
N LYS A 865 -8.80 -75.27 -19.64
CA LYS A 865 -10.14 -74.97 -20.15
C LYS A 865 -10.22 -74.78 -21.67
N PHE A 866 -9.21 -74.19 -22.30
CA PHE A 866 -9.22 -73.81 -23.71
C PHE A 866 -8.14 -74.52 -24.55
N GLY A 867 -7.20 -75.24 -23.93
CA GLY A 867 -6.09 -75.91 -24.62
C GLY A 867 -5.02 -74.97 -25.20
N ARG A 868 -5.21 -73.65 -25.06
CA ARG A 868 -4.33 -72.58 -25.52
C ARG A 868 -4.45 -71.38 -24.56
N LEU A 869 -3.45 -70.50 -24.54
CA LEU A 869 -3.54 -69.22 -23.85
C LEU A 869 -4.42 -68.27 -24.67
N VAL A 870 -5.45 -67.71 -24.04
CA VAL A 870 -6.45 -66.88 -24.72
C VAL A 870 -6.62 -65.57 -23.94
N ASP A 871 -6.71 -64.45 -24.64
CA ASP A 871 -7.06 -63.17 -24.02
C ASP A 871 -8.52 -63.21 -23.54
N PHE A 872 -8.69 -63.34 -22.23
CA PHE A 872 -10.00 -63.40 -21.60
C PHE A 872 -10.84 -62.14 -21.80
N GLU A 873 -10.23 -60.96 -21.89
CA GLU A 873 -10.96 -59.72 -22.07
C GLU A 873 -11.59 -59.67 -23.47
N ALA A 874 -10.84 -60.08 -24.49
CA ALA A 874 -11.34 -60.25 -25.85
C ALA A 874 -12.45 -61.31 -25.93
N VAL A 875 -12.30 -62.47 -25.27
CA VAL A 875 -13.34 -63.52 -25.26
C VAL A 875 -14.62 -63.06 -24.56
N GLN A 876 -14.50 -62.30 -23.47
CA GLN A 876 -15.67 -61.80 -22.74
C GLN A 876 -16.50 -60.84 -23.60
N VAL A 877 -15.84 -59.99 -24.40
CA VAL A 877 -16.43 -59.04 -25.34
C VAL A 877 -17.11 -59.72 -26.55
N HIS A 878 -16.73 -60.96 -26.90
CA HIS A 878 -17.28 -61.68 -28.07
C HIS A 878 -18.25 -62.82 -27.70
N SER A 879 -18.55 -63.02 -26.42
CA SER A 879 -19.36 -64.15 -25.92
C SER A 879 -20.85 -64.14 -26.33
N VAL A 880 -21.37 -62.99 -26.81
CA VAL A 880 -22.76 -62.87 -27.30
C VAL A 880 -22.77 -62.10 -28.61
N ASN A 881 -23.13 -62.77 -29.71
CA ASN A 881 -23.30 -62.14 -31.02
C ASN A 881 -24.70 -61.46 -31.07
N ILE A 882 -24.80 -60.29 -30.45
CA ILE A 882 -26.02 -59.46 -30.36
C ILE A 882 -26.63 -59.19 -31.76
N PRO A 883 -25.85 -58.84 -32.80
CA PRO A 883 -26.38 -58.67 -34.16
C PRO A 883 -27.10 -59.92 -34.69
N MET A 884 -26.57 -61.12 -34.44
CA MET A 884 -27.18 -62.38 -34.86
C MET A 884 -28.54 -62.63 -34.21
N GLU A 885 -28.69 -62.36 -32.91
CA GLU A 885 -29.97 -62.53 -32.21
C GLU A 885 -30.98 -61.45 -32.60
N GLN A 886 -30.54 -60.22 -32.86
CA GLN A 886 -31.38 -59.16 -33.44
C GLN A 886 -31.87 -59.55 -34.83
N MET A 887 -31.01 -60.15 -35.66
CA MET A 887 -31.37 -60.65 -36.99
C MET A 887 -32.41 -61.77 -36.93
N LYS A 888 -32.30 -62.71 -35.98
CA LYS A 888 -33.33 -63.75 -35.76
C LYS A 888 -34.69 -63.17 -35.43
N VAL A 889 -34.76 -62.09 -34.65
CA VAL A 889 -36.04 -61.42 -34.34
C VAL A 889 -36.60 -60.69 -35.56
N ARG A 890 -35.75 -60.04 -36.37
CA ARG A 890 -36.17 -59.46 -37.65
C ARG A 890 -36.74 -60.53 -38.60
N ILE A 891 -36.12 -61.70 -38.67
CA ILE A 891 -36.61 -62.84 -39.47
C ILE A 891 -37.98 -63.30 -38.96
N MET A 892 -38.16 -63.45 -37.64
CA MET A 892 -39.47 -63.85 -37.09
C MET A 892 -40.58 -62.80 -37.32
N GLU A 893 -40.24 -61.52 -37.31
CA GLU A 893 -41.17 -60.44 -37.65
C GLU A 893 -41.61 -60.54 -39.11
N LYS A 894 -40.66 -60.76 -40.02
CA LYS A 894 -40.93 -61.00 -41.44
C LYS A 894 -41.73 -62.27 -41.68
N GLU A 895 -41.41 -63.37 -41.00
CA GLU A 895 -42.18 -64.61 -41.05
C GLU A 895 -43.62 -64.42 -40.59
N TYR A 896 -43.85 -63.60 -39.56
CA TYR A 896 -45.20 -63.27 -39.09
C TYR A 896 -45.96 -62.40 -40.10
N GLU A 897 -45.32 -61.40 -40.69
CA GLU A 897 -45.89 -60.61 -41.80
C GLU A 897 -46.29 -61.53 -42.96
N HIS A 898 -45.39 -62.41 -43.41
CA HIS A 898 -45.66 -63.38 -44.47
C HIS A 898 -46.74 -64.41 -44.10
N PHE A 899 -46.83 -64.81 -42.83
CA PHE A 899 -47.91 -65.70 -42.37
C PHE A 899 -49.29 -65.03 -42.47
N VAL A 900 -49.38 -63.74 -42.12
CA VAL A 900 -50.63 -62.96 -42.28
C VAL A 900 -50.99 -62.87 -43.77
N GLU A 901 -50.01 -62.55 -44.62
CA GLU A 901 -50.20 -62.51 -46.07
C GLU A 901 -50.65 -63.87 -46.64
N LEU A 902 -50.01 -64.97 -46.24
CA LEU A 902 -50.38 -66.33 -46.66
C LEU A 902 -51.82 -66.68 -46.28
N LYS A 903 -52.25 -66.32 -45.08
CA LYS A 903 -53.62 -66.55 -44.64
C LYS A 903 -54.64 -65.80 -45.50
N GLU A 904 -54.34 -64.55 -45.87
CA GLU A 904 -55.17 -63.80 -46.81
C GLU A 904 -55.23 -64.47 -48.20
N TRP A 905 -54.11 -65.03 -48.66
CA TRP A 905 -54.07 -65.78 -49.92
C TRP A 905 -54.84 -67.11 -49.85
N GLU A 906 -54.76 -67.84 -48.75
CA GLU A 906 -55.54 -69.07 -48.53
C GLU A 906 -57.05 -68.79 -48.57
N GLU A 907 -57.50 -67.72 -47.91
CA GLU A 907 -58.89 -67.28 -47.95
C GLU A 907 -59.35 -66.96 -49.39
N ARG A 908 -58.50 -66.29 -50.19
CA ARG A 908 -58.76 -66.04 -51.62
C ARG A 908 -58.84 -67.32 -52.44
N ILE A 909 -57.95 -68.29 -52.19
CA ILE A 909 -57.94 -69.59 -52.89
C ILE A 909 -59.24 -70.36 -52.62
N VAL A 910 -59.72 -70.38 -51.37
CA VAL A 910 -60.99 -71.05 -51.01
C VAL A 910 -62.18 -70.43 -51.76
N VAL A 911 -62.22 -69.10 -51.89
CA VAL A 911 -63.25 -68.40 -52.66
C VAL A 911 -63.22 -68.81 -54.14
N LEU A 912 -62.04 -68.87 -54.75
CA LEU A 912 -61.87 -69.28 -56.16
C LEU A 912 -62.22 -70.76 -56.39
N GLN A 913 -61.85 -71.66 -55.47
CA GLN A 913 -62.24 -73.08 -55.54
C GLN A 913 -63.76 -73.25 -55.48
N HIS A 914 -64.45 -72.47 -54.66
CA HIS A 914 -65.91 -72.50 -54.60
C HIS A 914 -66.56 -72.06 -55.93
N GLN A 915 -66.01 -71.04 -56.59
CA GLN A 915 -66.46 -70.59 -57.91
C GLN A 915 -66.26 -71.68 -58.98
N LEU A 916 -65.10 -72.34 -58.98
CA LEU A 916 -64.80 -73.42 -59.94
C LEU A 916 -65.70 -74.64 -59.74
N MET A 917 -65.99 -75.00 -58.48
CA MET A 917 -66.94 -76.06 -58.14
C MET A 917 -68.37 -75.75 -58.65
N LYS A 918 -68.80 -74.49 -58.55
CA LYS A 918 -70.10 -74.05 -59.06
C LYS A 918 -70.21 -74.20 -60.58
N LEU A 919 -69.20 -73.73 -61.32
CA LEU A 919 -69.13 -73.86 -62.79
C LEU A 919 -69.10 -75.34 -63.24
N THR A 920 -68.37 -76.18 -62.49
CA THR A 920 -68.29 -77.61 -62.79
C THR A 920 -69.66 -78.30 -62.64
N ARG A 921 -70.41 -77.98 -61.58
CA ARG A 921 -71.78 -78.49 -61.39
C ARG A 921 -72.73 -78.05 -62.52
N GLU A 922 -72.66 -76.80 -62.94
CA GLU A 922 -73.46 -76.28 -64.05
C GLU A 922 -73.17 -77.02 -65.37
N ASN A 923 -71.89 -77.29 -65.66
CA ASN A 923 -71.49 -78.01 -66.86
C ASN A 923 -71.96 -79.48 -66.85
N THR A 924 -71.88 -80.13 -65.68
CA THR A 924 -72.38 -81.50 -65.49
C THR A 924 -73.90 -81.59 -65.70
N SER A 925 -74.65 -80.57 -65.25
CA SER A 925 -76.11 -80.46 -65.49
C SER A 925 -76.45 -80.34 -66.98
N LYS A 926 -75.72 -79.52 -67.74
CA LYS A 926 -75.89 -79.39 -69.20
C LYS A 926 -75.58 -80.69 -69.94
N LEU A 927 -74.55 -81.43 -69.50
CA LEU A 927 -74.21 -82.75 -70.03
C LEU A 927 -75.35 -83.77 -69.81
N HIS A 928 -75.99 -83.76 -68.64
CA HIS A 928 -77.17 -84.59 -68.39
C HIS A 928 -78.37 -84.22 -69.28
N GLN A 929 -78.59 -82.93 -69.56
CA GLN A 929 -79.62 -82.49 -70.51
C GLN A 929 -79.34 -82.98 -71.94
N LEU A 930 -78.09 -82.88 -72.39
CA LEU A 930 -77.67 -83.38 -73.71
C LEU A 930 -77.91 -84.88 -73.86
N ASN A 931 -77.59 -85.66 -72.81
CA ASN A 931 -77.78 -87.11 -72.83
C ASN A 931 -79.27 -87.49 -72.93
N ARG A 932 -80.16 -86.70 -72.33
CA ARG A 932 -81.62 -86.88 -72.46
C ARG A 932 -82.09 -86.65 -73.90
N PHE A 933 -81.62 -85.60 -74.58
CA PHE A 933 -81.93 -85.36 -75.99
C PHE A 933 -81.39 -86.45 -76.93
N CYS A 934 -80.22 -87.03 -76.64
CA CYS A 934 -79.71 -88.18 -77.40
C CYS A 934 -80.65 -89.39 -77.32
N HIS A 935 -81.25 -89.66 -76.15
CA HIS A 935 -82.21 -90.77 -76.01
C HIS A 935 -83.49 -90.52 -76.79
N GLU A 936 -84.02 -89.30 -76.79
CA GLU A 936 -85.20 -88.91 -77.59
C GLU A 936 -84.93 -89.05 -79.10
N LYS A 937 -83.75 -88.62 -79.56
CA LYS A 937 -83.34 -88.79 -80.96
C LYS A 937 -83.29 -90.26 -81.38
N HIS A 938 -82.73 -91.11 -80.52
CA HIS A 938 -82.60 -92.54 -80.82
C HIS A 938 -83.96 -93.25 -80.90
N GLN A 939 -84.93 -92.84 -80.06
CA GLN A 939 -86.30 -93.35 -80.15
C GLN A 939 -86.97 -93.00 -81.49
N LEU A 940 -86.81 -91.76 -81.97
CA LEU A 940 -87.35 -91.34 -83.27
C LEU A 940 -86.70 -92.07 -84.46
N GLU A 941 -85.40 -92.37 -84.39
CA GLU A 941 -84.69 -93.15 -85.42
C GLU A 941 -85.23 -94.58 -85.50
N THR A 942 -85.49 -95.23 -84.36
CA THR A 942 -86.08 -96.59 -84.33
C THR A 942 -87.52 -96.65 -84.85
N GLU A 943 -88.31 -95.58 -84.65
CA GLU A 943 -89.66 -95.51 -85.24
C GLU A 943 -89.60 -95.41 -86.78
N LEU A 944 -88.57 -94.74 -87.34
CA LEU A 944 -88.40 -94.57 -88.79
C LEU A 944 -87.99 -95.88 -89.50
N GLU A 945 -87.12 -96.69 -88.89
CA GLU A 945 -86.67 -97.98 -89.45
C GLU A 945 -87.80 -99.03 -89.50
N SER A 946 -88.78 -98.95 -88.59
CA SER A 946 -89.95 -99.83 -88.59
C SER A 946 -90.90 -99.58 -89.78
N LEU A 947 -90.94 -98.36 -90.32
CA LEU A 947 -91.77 -98.00 -91.47
C LEU A 947 -91.15 -98.41 -92.82
N MET A 948 -89.82 -98.52 -92.91
CA MET A 948 -89.13 -98.87 -94.17
C MET A 948 -89.10 -100.38 -94.47
N THR A 949 -89.25 -101.24 -93.46
CA THR A 949 -89.17 -102.71 -93.63
C THR A 949 -90.45 -103.38 -94.13
N GLY A 950 -91.58 -102.67 -94.17
CA GLY A 950 -92.88 -103.20 -94.63
C GLY A 950 -93.07 -103.31 -96.15
N GLN A 951 -92.31 -102.56 -96.97
CA GLN A 951 -92.53 -102.47 -98.43
C GLN A 951 -91.60 -103.36 -99.28
N ALA A 952 -90.65 -104.12 -98.69
CA ALA A 952 -89.59 -104.81 -99.42
C ALA A 952 -89.78 -106.34 -99.63
N ARG A 953 -90.93 -106.95 -99.27
CA ARG A 953 -91.09 -108.42 -99.22
C ARG A 953 -91.88 -109.11 -100.34
N GLU A 954 -92.31 -108.42 -101.39
CA GLU A 954 -93.24 -108.98 -102.41
C GLU A 954 -92.67 -109.28 -103.83
N LEU A 955 -91.34 -109.21 -104.10
CA LEU A 955 -90.83 -109.30 -105.50
C LEU A 955 -89.66 -110.28 -105.83
N GLU A 956 -89.26 -111.23 -104.97
CA GLU A 956 -88.11 -112.15 -105.24
C GLU A 956 -88.49 -113.64 -105.43
N GLY A 957 -89.45 -113.94 -106.32
CA GLY A 957 -89.94 -115.30 -106.57
C GLY A 957 -89.50 -116.02 -107.86
N ALA A 958 -88.75 -115.41 -108.78
CA ALA A 958 -88.68 -115.90 -110.18
C ALA A 958 -87.29 -116.24 -110.77
N GLN A 959 -86.17 -116.14 -110.04
CA GLN A 959 -84.82 -116.30 -110.65
C GLN A 959 -84.08 -117.62 -110.35
N ASN A 960 -84.64 -118.54 -109.56
CA ASN A 960 -83.94 -119.76 -109.11
C ASN A 960 -84.14 -121.01 -109.99
N ALA A 961 -84.83 -120.90 -111.13
CA ALA A 961 -85.06 -122.02 -112.05
C ALA A 961 -83.90 -122.22 -113.07
N ASP A 962 -83.21 -121.16 -113.47
CA ASP A 962 -82.20 -121.22 -114.55
C ASP A 962 -80.81 -121.72 -114.11
N THR A 963 -80.51 -121.74 -112.80
CA THR A 963 -79.20 -122.16 -112.29
C THR A 963 -79.03 -123.68 -112.17
N LYS A 964 -80.12 -124.46 -112.31
CA LYS A 964 -80.08 -125.94 -112.24
C LYS A 964 -79.91 -126.63 -113.60
N GLU A 965 -80.15 -125.94 -114.72
CA GLU A 965 -79.94 -126.50 -116.06
C GLU A 965 -78.49 -126.33 -116.57
N THR A 966 -77.77 -125.31 -116.11
CA THR A 966 -76.37 -125.06 -116.51
C THR A 966 -75.39 -126.07 -115.93
N ALA A 967 -75.56 -126.50 -114.67
CA ALA A 967 -74.70 -127.50 -114.04
C ALA A 967 -74.85 -128.92 -114.62
N ARG A 968 -76.00 -129.25 -115.22
CA ARG A 968 -76.24 -130.55 -115.89
C ARG A 968 -75.56 -130.64 -117.26
N LEU A 969 -75.32 -129.51 -117.94
CA LEU A 969 -74.64 -129.45 -119.24
C LEU A 969 -73.10 -129.55 -119.10
N GLU A 970 -72.52 -129.07 -118.01
CA GLU A 970 -71.08 -129.19 -117.74
C GLU A 970 -70.63 -130.63 -117.50
N SER A 971 -71.46 -131.46 -116.85
CA SER A 971 -71.16 -132.88 -116.62
C SER A 971 -71.17 -133.74 -117.90
N ARG A 972 -71.78 -133.26 -119.00
CA ARG A 972 -71.87 -133.97 -120.28
C ARG A 972 -70.75 -133.59 -121.26
N LEU A 973 -70.18 -132.39 -121.12
CA LEU A 973 -69.02 -131.93 -121.90
C LEU A 973 -67.70 -132.58 -121.45
N VAL A 974 -67.52 -132.81 -120.14
CA VAL A 974 -66.29 -133.43 -119.60
C VAL A 974 -66.20 -134.93 -119.95
N GLN A 975 -67.34 -135.62 -120.14
CA GLN A 975 -67.37 -137.00 -120.60
C GLN A 975 -67.14 -137.15 -122.12
N MET A 976 -67.49 -136.15 -122.95
CA MET A 976 -67.17 -136.17 -124.38
C MET A 976 -65.71 -135.79 -124.68
N THR A 977 -65.03 -135.10 -123.77
CA THR A 977 -63.58 -134.88 -123.86
C THR A 977 -62.75 -136.13 -123.56
N CYS A 978 -63.35 -137.21 -123.01
CA CYS A 978 -62.68 -138.52 -122.90
C CYS A 978 -62.25 -139.08 -124.26
N GLU A 979 -63.03 -138.91 -125.32
CA GLU A 979 -62.89 -139.83 -126.46
C GLU A 979 -62.03 -139.27 -127.60
N VAL A 980 -61.74 -137.97 -127.60
CA VAL A 980 -60.92 -137.31 -128.64
C VAL A 980 -59.43 -137.32 -128.30
N ALA A 981 -59.05 -137.31 -127.02
CA ALA A 981 -57.64 -137.39 -126.60
C ALA A 981 -57.06 -138.81 -126.82
N PHE A 982 -57.87 -139.85 -126.67
CA PHE A 982 -57.48 -141.25 -126.91
C PHE A 982 -57.33 -141.59 -128.41
N LEU A 983 -57.82 -140.74 -129.33
CA LEU A 983 -57.76 -140.98 -130.78
C LEU A 983 -56.72 -140.09 -131.53
N ARG A 984 -55.98 -139.21 -130.85
CA ARG A 984 -54.98 -138.32 -131.49
C ARG A 984 -53.51 -138.70 -131.30
N GLU A 985 -53.16 -139.66 -130.45
CA GLU A 985 -51.75 -140.09 -130.27
C GLU A 985 -51.44 -141.50 -130.82
N GLN A 986 -52.36 -142.16 -131.54
CA GLN A 986 -51.99 -143.26 -132.47
C GLN A 986 -51.41 -142.76 -133.82
N ILE A 987 -51.12 -141.45 -133.92
CA ILE A 987 -50.24 -140.85 -134.93
C ILE A 987 -49.26 -139.93 -134.20
N ASN A 988 -48.57 -140.49 -133.19
CA ASN A 988 -47.10 -140.55 -133.05
C ASN A 988 -46.72 -141.46 -131.89
#